data_AF-A0A9X2E814-F1
#
_entry.id   AF-A0A9X2E814-F1
#
_cell.length_a   1.000
_cell.length_b   1.000
_cell.length_c   1.000
_cell.angle_alpha   90.00
_cell.angle_beta   90.00
_cell.angle_gamma   90.00
#
_symmetry.space_group_name_H-M   'P 1'
#
loop_
_entity.id
_entity.type
_entity.pdbx_description
1 polymer ?
#
loop_
_entity_poly.entity_id
_entity_poly.type
_entity_poly.pdbx_seq_one_letter_code
_entity_poly.pdbx_strand_id
1 'polypeptide(L)'
;MNAADDFRDRVALVTGGAGSVGQRIVRRLAAAGATVIINCFHSYDAAKALAAELVRDGHRCGVLRASVAKQNQVERMFHQLEDDYGRLDVLVNNAATGVFAGWDELTEQHLDQAFATNVKGALWCARAARPLLARSEVGCIVNVSSIGAGTAPANYVGVGVSKAGLEALTRYLAAEFAADGIRVNTASAGLIDNPVGRMFPDFESMGANTRAATPLGRLAVPDDLANVVMLLASPAAGWITGQTLLADGGLSLQRSVMAPTTARPAATVSDPVEIPRGADDSDPIAVVGMGLAVPGASDPAEFWSLLTDGAELFVEVPADRWPVDSFHDPDPTAADKNYQRRSGFLTALRPHPALAAEGVDERSDFTELWLRHSIFQALDGVVRTPGDRVTACFGYTPDGSQHLEETLVRAELAAMLASTGRMSHLSDEVANLLDGALPHGRVDGESPLPYAIGRRAIAGVLPEDTRLFMVDTACSSSLYSIDLGLRDLLADRADIAVCGGAFALAPSGSVLFSKLGGLSRTGELRALDRDADGVLFSDGAGAVVLKRLSRARADGDRVLGLIAGVGLSADGKGRAIYAPARAGQELATSRALRKSGVGAAEVDWVIAHATGTPAGDEVEFDGLRTMYGGSDTVPVTSNKSLIGHTGWAAGVVSVIHALLALRHDLIPAQYRFTAAPDRFRLASTNLTIPTAPMPFPRRDDRPRTVAVSGFGFGGTNAHLLVQEHRPDLSPRCGYGGAPHRAPLVVVGRSAQVGGVEPDGIAEWAARPRGGRHTFGPHYPSPPFPHLRIPPATVRATDRTQLMIVECMRRLDPRIHDYCRRHRESVGVVVGHTGPTRNAVLYALRAYGDELMRAAASSTDPEALVALVKQVREDVNERIAAPTEDSFPGEMPNVIAARLCNYFDLCGLSITVDGGNASLADAFDVAARYLEFGDIELALVAGVNGNSLECLRRLLSDRLPHADADIGEGAFLFAVTDRHTAERENLPILAELEQIR
;
A
#
# COMPACT_ATOMS: atom_id res chain seq x y z
N MET A 1 47.70 -10.11 15.72
CA MET A 1 47.90 -9.10 16.77
C MET A 1 47.71 -9.78 18.12
N ASN A 2 48.70 -9.72 19.01
CA ASN A 2 48.60 -10.35 20.32
C ASN A 2 47.73 -9.46 21.22
N ALA A 3 46.50 -9.88 21.51
CA ALA A 3 45.56 -9.15 22.38
C ALA A 3 46.08 -8.91 23.82
N ALA A 4 47.21 -9.55 24.18
CA ALA A 4 47.84 -9.45 25.49
C ALA A 4 48.46 -8.07 25.80
N ASP A 5 48.66 -7.21 24.79
CA ASP A 5 49.28 -5.87 24.98
C ASP A 5 48.33 -4.69 24.82
N ASP A 6 47.09 -4.90 24.36
CA ASP A 6 46.18 -3.81 23.98
C ASP A 6 45.69 -2.95 25.17
N PHE A 7 45.77 -3.49 26.40
CA PHE A 7 45.27 -2.83 27.61
C PHE A 7 46.34 -2.57 28.67
N ARG A 8 47.60 -2.83 28.35
CA ARG A 8 48.72 -2.57 29.25
C ARG A 8 48.74 -1.09 29.62
N ASP A 9 48.84 -0.81 30.92
CA ASP A 9 48.88 0.54 31.50
C ASP A 9 47.63 1.41 31.30
N ARG A 10 46.51 0.81 30.89
CA ARG A 10 45.20 1.48 30.87
C ARG A 10 44.48 1.36 32.19
N VAL A 11 43.68 2.38 32.51
CA VAL A 11 42.78 2.37 33.66
C VAL A 11 41.35 2.17 33.17
N ALA A 12 40.68 1.13 33.66
CA ALA A 12 39.33 0.76 33.25
C ALA A 12 38.37 0.75 34.45
N LEU A 13 37.24 1.46 34.34
CA LEU A 13 36.16 1.43 35.32
C LEU A 13 35.00 0.57 34.82
N VAL A 14 34.60 -0.43 35.61
CA VAL A 14 33.44 -1.29 35.29
C VAL A 14 32.35 -1.10 36.33
N THR A 15 31.21 -0.52 35.92
CA THR A 15 30.04 -0.37 36.81
C THR A 15 29.30 -1.70 36.95
N GLY A 16 28.86 -2.02 38.18
CA GLY A 16 28.28 -3.34 38.46
C GLY A 16 29.28 -4.49 38.22
N GLY A 17 30.58 -4.24 38.36
CA GLY A 17 31.64 -5.21 38.00
C GLY A 17 31.68 -6.48 38.86
N ALA A 18 30.91 -6.54 39.95
CA ALA A 18 30.72 -7.75 40.77
C ALA A 18 29.55 -8.63 40.29
N GLY A 19 28.78 -8.23 39.28
CA GLY A 19 27.68 -9.04 38.70
C GLY A 19 28.16 -10.10 37.72
N SER A 20 27.29 -11.03 37.29
CA SER A 20 27.65 -12.22 36.49
C SER A 20 28.54 -11.91 35.27
N VAL A 21 28.10 -11.02 34.39
CA VAL A 21 28.85 -10.57 33.21
C VAL A 21 29.98 -9.61 33.60
N GLY A 22 29.72 -8.73 34.58
CA GLY A 22 30.69 -7.75 35.09
C GLY A 22 31.99 -8.40 35.56
N GLN A 23 31.92 -9.49 36.31
CA GLN A 23 33.12 -10.19 36.80
C GLN A 23 33.96 -10.78 35.66
N ARG A 24 33.32 -11.23 34.56
CA ARG A 24 34.04 -11.74 33.38
C ARG A 24 34.77 -10.61 32.64
N ILE A 25 34.12 -9.46 32.49
CA ILE A 25 34.73 -8.26 31.91
C ILE A 25 35.94 -7.82 32.75
N VAL A 26 35.77 -7.74 34.07
CA VAL A 26 36.84 -7.35 35.02
C VAL A 26 38.05 -8.30 34.90
N ARG A 27 37.82 -9.62 34.93
CA ARG A 27 38.89 -10.62 34.83
C ARG A 27 39.62 -10.54 33.49
N ARG A 28 38.91 -10.34 32.38
CA ARG A 28 39.50 -10.23 31.04
C ARG A 28 40.33 -8.94 30.87
N LEU A 29 39.83 -7.80 31.37
CA LEU A 29 40.59 -6.55 31.39
C LEU A 29 41.86 -6.66 32.24
N ALA A 30 41.76 -7.27 33.43
CA ALA A 30 42.90 -7.50 34.31
C ALA A 30 43.95 -8.43 33.67
N ALA A 31 43.49 -9.54 33.07
CA ALA A 31 44.35 -10.48 32.34
C ALA A 31 45.03 -9.84 31.12
N ALA A 32 44.39 -8.84 30.50
CA ALA A 32 44.96 -8.06 29.40
C ALA A 32 45.89 -6.91 29.85
N GLY A 33 46.16 -6.79 31.17
CA GLY A 33 47.13 -5.85 31.73
C GLY A 33 46.58 -4.51 32.20
N ALA A 34 45.25 -4.31 32.19
CA ALA A 34 44.62 -3.09 32.69
C ALA A 34 44.67 -3.00 34.22
N THR A 35 44.73 -1.77 34.73
CA THR A 35 44.30 -1.46 36.10
C THR A 35 42.78 -1.37 36.12
N VAL A 36 42.11 -2.28 36.82
CA VAL A 36 40.64 -2.36 36.78
C VAL A 36 40.02 -1.85 38.08
N ILE A 37 39.08 -0.93 37.98
CA ILE A 37 38.30 -0.41 39.10
C ILE A 37 36.90 -1.03 39.02
N ILE A 38 36.53 -1.75 40.07
CA ILE A 38 35.23 -2.39 40.21
C ILE A 38 34.30 -1.42 40.94
N ASN A 39 33.32 -0.86 40.24
CA ASN A 39 32.23 -0.15 40.90
C ASN A 39 31.08 -1.11 41.29
N CYS A 40 30.55 -0.93 42.49
CA CYS A 40 29.36 -1.63 42.96
C CYS A 40 28.59 -0.83 44.03
N PHE A 41 27.32 -1.17 44.24
CA PHE A 41 26.49 -0.58 45.30
C PHE A 41 25.96 -1.61 46.31
N HIS A 42 25.28 -2.66 45.82
CA HIS A 42 24.67 -3.70 46.65
C HIS A 42 25.60 -4.88 46.98
N SER A 43 26.65 -5.12 46.19
CA SER A 43 27.54 -6.30 46.29
C SER A 43 28.98 -5.94 46.67
N TYR A 44 29.14 -5.08 47.68
CA TYR A 44 30.44 -4.51 48.03
C TYR A 44 31.47 -5.56 48.51
N ASP A 45 31.04 -6.51 49.33
CA ASP A 45 31.95 -7.55 49.83
C ASP A 45 32.39 -8.52 48.72
N ALA A 46 31.50 -8.83 47.78
CA ALA A 46 31.83 -9.62 46.59
C ALA A 46 32.81 -8.89 45.66
N ALA A 47 32.65 -7.58 45.49
CA ALA A 47 33.60 -6.75 44.74
C ALA A 47 34.98 -6.71 45.40
N LYS A 48 35.04 -6.58 46.74
CA LYS A 48 36.28 -6.66 47.51
C LYS A 48 36.96 -8.01 47.40
N ALA A 49 36.19 -9.10 47.49
CA ALA A 49 36.72 -10.45 47.35
C ALA A 49 37.32 -10.67 45.95
N LEU A 50 36.63 -10.24 44.90
CA LEU A 50 37.12 -10.31 43.52
C LEU A 50 38.39 -9.45 43.32
N ALA A 51 38.42 -8.23 43.86
CA ALA A 51 39.61 -7.39 43.79
C ALA A 51 40.80 -8.02 44.52
N ALA A 52 40.58 -8.55 45.73
CA ALA A 52 41.62 -9.22 46.51
C ALA A 52 42.13 -10.50 45.83
N GLU A 53 41.26 -11.23 45.14
CA GLU A 53 41.65 -12.36 44.29
C GLU A 53 42.55 -11.91 43.14
N LEU A 54 42.14 -10.92 42.36
CA LEU A 54 42.91 -10.42 41.23
C LEU A 54 44.26 -9.81 41.64
N VAL A 55 44.32 -9.14 42.80
CA VAL A 55 45.57 -8.64 43.37
C VAL A 55 46.51 -9.77 43.79
N ARG A 56 45.97 -10.87 44.36
CA ARG A 56 46.77 -12.07 44.65
C ARG A 56 47.31 -12.73 43.38
N ASP A 57 46.54 -12.67 42.30
CA ASP A 57 46.93 -13.18 40.98
C ASP A 57 47.89 -12.23 40.23
N GLY A 58 48.32 -11.12 40.87
CA GLY A 58 49.32 -10.19 40.34
C GLY A 58 48.76 -9.05 39.49
N HIS A 59 47.44 -8.86 39.43
CA HIS A 59 46.80 -7.78 38.69
C HIS A 59 46.58 -6.52 39.55
N ARG A 60 46.51 -5.35 38.89
CA ARG A 60 46.17 -4.08 39.54
C ARG A 60 44.65 -3.90 39.59
N CYS A 61 44.06 -3.90 40.78
CA CYS A 61 42.60 -3.81 40.93
C CYS A 61 42.19 -2.97 42.15
N GLY A 62 41.09 -2.21 42.01
CA GLY A 62 40.52 -1.38 43.07
C GLY A 62 38.99 -1.46 43.13
N VAL A 63 38.38 -0.94 44.20
CA VAL A 63 36.93 -0.97 44.38
C VAL A 63 36.41 0.40 44.79
N LEU A 64 35.39 0.91 44.08
CA LEU A 64 34.69 2.13 44.41
C LEU A 64 33.21 1.84 44.69
N ARG A 65 32.71 2.28 45.86
CA ARG A 65 31.31 2.06 46.25
C ARG A 65 30.45 3.27 45.91
N ALA A 66 29.62 3.15 44.88
CA ALA A 66 28.67 4.18 44.50
C ALA A 66 27.47 3.59 43.74
N SER A 67 26.29 4.16 43.94
CA SER A 67 25.11 3.88 43.12
C SER A 67 25.11 4.76 41.88
N VAL A 68 25.13 4.14 40.70
CA VAL A 68 25.01 4.89 39.43
C VAL A 68 23.62 5.50 39.22
N ALA A 69 22.62 5.07 39.98
CA ALA A 69 21.28 5.66 39.97
C ALA A 69 21.18 6.99 40.74
N LYS A 70 22.28 7.48 41.33
CA LYS A 70 22.35 8.73 42.09
C LYS A 70 23.49 9.61 41.58
N GLN A 71 23.14 10.68 40.87
CA GLN A 71 24.12 11.56 40.21
C GLN A 71 25.23 12.07 41.16
N ASN A 72 24.88 12.51 42.37
CA ASN A 72 25.86 12.99 43.35
C ASN A 72 26.85 11.90 43.81
N GLN A 73 26.47 10.62 43.77
CA GLN A 73 27.38 9.52 44.06
C GLN A 73 28.29 9.21 42.87
N VAL A 74 27.78 9.35 41.64
CA VAL A 74 28.57 9.23 40.41
C VAL A 74 29.66 10.30 40.39
N GLU A 75 29.31 11.56 40.63
CA GLU A 75 30.27 12.68 40.66
C GLU A 75 31.38 12.43 41.69
N ARG A 76 31.03 12.06 42.93
CA ARG A 76 32.03 11.70 43.96
C ARG A 76 32.90 10.51 43.58
N MET A 77 32.32 9.49 42.93
CA MET A 77 33.07 8.33 42.47
C MET A 77 34.13 8.70 41.43
N PHE A 78 33.79 9.57 40.47
CA PHE A 78 34.74 10.03 39.45
C PHE A 78 35.79 11.00 39.99
N HIS A 79 35.43 11.85 40.98
CA HIS A 79 36.43 12.63 41.72
C HIS A 79 37.42 11.73 42.46
N GLN A 80 36.92 10.74 43.20
CA GLN A 80 37.79 9.78 43.87
C GLN A 80 38.64 8.98 42.87
N LEU A 81 38.09 8.61 41.70
CA LEU A 81 38.86 7.94 40.66
C LEU A 81 39.99 8.81 40.11
N GLU A 82 39.74 10.11 39.93
CA GLU A 82 40.77 11.08 39.53
C GLU A 82 41.84 11.23 40.63
N ASP A 83 41.45 11.32 41.90
CA ASP A 83 42.39 11.45 43.02
C ASP A 83 43.26 10.19 43.20
N ASP A 84 42.65 9.00 43.14
CA ASP A 84 43.31 7.73 43.42
C ASP A 84 44.15 7.21 42.23
N TYR A 85 43.74 7.51 40.98
CA TYR A 85 44.33 6.92 39.77
C TYR A 85 44.75 7.94 38.69
N GLY A 86 44.31 9.19 38.75
CA GLY A 86 44.74 10.30 37.87
C GLY A 86 44.26 10.24 36.42
N ARG A 87 43.72 9.10 35.95
CA ARG A 87 43.31 8.88 34.55
C ARG A 87 42.20 7.84 34.42
N LEU A 88 41.51 7.87 33.28
CA LEU A 88 40.58 6.84 32.85
C LEU A 88 40.68 6.65 31.34
N ASP A 89 40.77 5.41 30.88
CA ASP A 89 40.89 5.07 29.46
C ASP A 89 39.65 4.32 28.94
N VAL A 90 39.04 3.50 29.79
CA VAL A 90 37.89 2.66 29.45
C VAL A 90 36.81 2.79 30.51
N LEU A 91 35.60 3.20 30.11
CA LEU A 91 34.41 3.11 30.94
C LEU A 91 33.49 2.01 30.41
N VAL A 92 33.16 1.02 31.25
CA VAL A 92 32.15 0.01 30.94
C VAL A 92 30.91 0.23 31.81
N ASN A 93 29.82 0.67 31.19
CA ASN A 93 28.52 0.83 31.84
C ASN A 93 27.76 -0.49 31.83
N ASN A 94 28.04 -1.33 32.83
CA ASN A 94 27.43 -2.65 33.00
C ASN A 94 26.38 -2.72 34.13
N ALA A 95 26.36 -1.75 35.05
CA ALA A 95 25.34 -1.71 36.09
C ALA A 95 23.93 -1.68 35.48
N ALA A 96 23.07 -2.58 35.96
CA ALA A 96 21.70 -2.67 35.49
C ALA A 96 20.73 -2.96 36.65
N THR A 97 19.50 -2.50 36.52
CA THR A 97 18.42 -2.80 37.45
C THR A 97 17.10 -2.90 36.69
N GLY A 98 16.19 -3.70 37.22
CA GLY A 98 14.80 -3.77 36.81
C GLY A 98 14.17 -5.04 37.36
N VAL A 99 12.91 -5.25 36.99
CA VAL A 99 12.10 -6.37 37.45
C VAL A 99 11.64 -7.21 36.27
N PHE A 100 11.44 -8.50 36.52
CA PHE A 100 10.75 -9.39 35.60
C PHE A 100 9.26 -9.37 35.97
N ALA A 101 8.48 -8.51 35.33
CA ALA A 101 7.06 -8.30 35.65
C ALA A 101 6.22 -8.30 34.37
N GLY A 102 5.07 -9.00 34.42
CA GLY A 102 4.06 -8.95 33.37
C GLY A 102 3.36 -7.59 33.32
N TRP A 103 2.50 -7.39 32.31
CA TRP A 103 1.82 -6.10 32.09
C TRP A 103 1.00 -5.65 33.30
N ASP A 104 0.30 -6.57 33.96
CA ASP A 104 -0.57 -6.26 35.10
C ASP A 104 0.20 -5.98 36.41
N GLU A 105 1.48 -6.36 36.47
CA GLU A 105 2.36 -6.22 37.65
C GLU A 105 3.39 -5.08 37.48
N LEU A 106 3.48 -4.50 36.28
CA LEU A 106 4.42 -3.44 35.97
C LEU A 106 3.90 -2.10 36.51
N THR A 107 4.70 -1.46 37.37
CA THR A 107 4.37 -0.16 37.98
C THR A 107 5.27 0.94 37.44
N GLU A 108 4.86 2.20 37.60
CA GLU A 108 5.72 3.35 37.28
C GLU A 108 7.04 3.29 38.05
N GLN A 109 7.01 2.89 39.32
CA GLN A 109 8.21 2.73 40.14
C GLN A 109 9.21 1.72 39.54
N HIS A 110 8.71 0.63 38.97
CA HIS A 110 9.55 -0.37 38.28
C HIS A 110 10.24 0.23 37.04
N LEU A 111 9.51 1.03 36.26
CA LEU A 111 10.06 1.72 35.09
C LEU A 111 11.08 2.79 35.49
N ASP A 112 10.75 3.64 36.46
CA ASP A 112 11.62 4.69 36.96
C ASP A 112 12.94 4.12 37.50
N GLN A 113 12.87 3.02 38.25
CA GLN A 113 14.06 2.34 38.77
C GLN A 113 14.95 1.81 37.64
N ALA A 114 14.36 1.18 36.62
CA ALA A 114 15.11 0.67 35.47
C ALA A 114 15.78 1.81 34.67
N PHE A 115 15.05 2.90 34.40
CA PHE A 115 15.58 4.08 33.69
C PHE A 115 16.63 4.84 34.51
N ALA A 116 16.46 4.94 35.83
CA ALA A 116 17.42 5.61 36.71
C ALA A 116 18.80 4.94 36.66
N THR A 117 18.87 3.61 36.70
CA THR A 117 20.14 2.89 36.61
C THR A 117 20.63 2.76 35.17
N ASN A 118 19.78 2.27 34.26
CA ASN A 118 20.22 1.79 32.95
C ASN A 118 20.49 2.92 31.95
N VAL A 119 19.75 4.03 32.04
CA VAL A 119 19.84 5.16 31.09
C VAL A 119 20.47 6.38 31.76
N LYS A 120 19.85 6.89 32.83
CA LYS A 120 20.35 8.08 33.53
C LYS A 120 21.73 7.83 34.16
N GLY A 121 21.93 6.66 34.76
CA GLY A 121 23.22 6.25 35.30
C GLY A 121 24.33 6.21 34.24
N ALA A 122 24.07 5.63 33.08
CA ALA A 122 25.03 5.63 31.97
C ALA A 122 25.34 7.05 31.46
N LEU A 123 24.33 7.91 31.35
CA LEU A 123 24.48 9.33 30.99
C LEU A 123 25.37 10.08 32.00
N TRP A 124 25.09 9.95 33.30
CA TRP A 124 25.86 10.62 34.35
C TRP A 124 27.30 10.11 34.39
N CYS A 125 27.51 8.79 34.29
CA CYS A 125 28.85 8.22 34.23
C CYS A 125 29.61 8.70 32.99
N ALA A 126 28.98 8.74 31.82
CA ALA A 126 29.61 9.24 30.60
C ALA A 126 30.01 10.71 30.72
N ARG A 127 29.13 11.56 31.25
CA ARG A 127 29.43 12.98 31.50
C ARG A 127 30.57 13.19 32.49
N ALA A 128 30.56 12.46 33.60
CA ALA A 128 31.61 12.56 34.62
C ALA A 128 32.95 11.98 34.14
N ALA A 129 32.92 10.96 33.26
CA ALA A 129 34.11 10.36 32.68
C ALA A 129 34.75 11.19 31.57
N ARG A 130 33.97 12.01 30.84
CA ARG A 130 34.41 12.78 29.65
C ARG A 130 35.74 13.52 29.88
N PRO A 131 35.96 14.28 30.98
CA PRO A 131 37.22 15.01 31.18
C PRO A 131 38.44 14.11 31.38
N LEU A 132 38.25 12.90 31.94
CA LEU A 132 39.34 11.94 32.16
C LEU A 132 39.61 11.14 30.88
N LEU A 133 38.57 10.71 30.18
CA LEU A 133 38.66 9.98 28.92
C LEU A 133 39.27 10.83 27.80
N ALA A 134 38.99 12.14 27.76
CA ALA A 134 39.56 13.07 26.79
C ALA A 134 41.09 13.23 26.93
N ARG A 135 41.66 12.88 28.10
CA ARG A 135 43.11 12.84 28.32
C ARG A 135 43.75 11.54 27.81
N SER A 136 42.95 10.54 27.46
CA SER A 136 43.40 9.27 26.91
C SER A 136 43.53 9.37 25.39
N GLU A 137 44.58 8.80 24.82
CA GLU A 137 44.76 8.71 23.35
C GLU A 137 43.67 7.86 22.66
N VAL A 138 42.96 7.03 23.43
CA VAL A 138 42.02 6.00 22.96
C VAL A 138 40.84 5.85 23.92
N GLY A 139 40.36 6.99 24.45
CA GLY A 139 39.23 7.03 25.37
C GLY A 139 38.00 6.34 24.80
N CYS A 140 37.39 5.43 25.57
CA CYS A 140 36.20 4.74 25.11
C CYS A 140 35.17 4.45 26.22
N ILE A 141 33.92 4.43 25.80
CA ILE A 141 32.77 4.04 26.61
C ILE A 141 32.08 2.86 25.94
N VAL A 142 31.90 1.78 26.69
CA VAL A 142 31.13 0.61 26.26
C VAL A 142 29.93 0.46 27.17
N ASN A 143 28.74 0.68 26.61
CA ASN A 143 27.47 0.44 27.27
C ASN A 143 27.08 -1.03 27.11
N VAL A 144 26.63 -1.68 28.19
CA VAL A 144 26.17 -3.08 28.13
C VAL A 144 24.66 -3.12 28.05
N SER A 145 24.14 -3.58 26.92
CA SER A 145 22.72 -3.76 26.64
C SER A 145 22.32 -5.24 26.76
N SER A 146 21.11 -5.56 26.33
CA SER A 146 20.62 -6.93 26.22
C SER A 146 19.72 -7.08 24.99
N ILE A 147 19.47 -8.32 24.58
CA ILE A 147 18.59 -8.62 23.44
C ILE A 147 17.18 -8.04 23.59
N GLY A 148 16.73 -7.74 24.82
CA GLY A 148 15.44 -7.09 25.08
C GLY A 148 15.35 -5.65 24.58
N ALA A 149 16.44 -5.05 24.11
CA ALA A 149 16.42 -3.74 23.44
C ALA A 149 15.89 -3.82 21.99
N GLY A 150 16.17 -4.93 21.30
CA GLY A 150 15.75 -5.17 19.91
C GLY A 150 14.68 -6.24 19.74
N THR A 151 14.40 -7.00 20.80
CA THR A 151 13.35 -8.03 20.85
C THR A 151 12.49 -7.84 22.10
N ALA A 152 11.30 -8.45 22.16
CA ALA A 152 10.35 -8.26 23.25
C ALA A 152 10.15 -9.54 24.07
N PRO A 153 11.13 -9.97 24.89
CA PRO A 153 10.95 -11.14 25.75
C PRO A 153 9.89 -10.85 26.82
N ALA A 154 9.11 -11.88 27.16
CA ALA A 154 8.02 -11.78 28.13
C ALA A 154 8.52 -11.29 29.49
N ASN A 155 7.68 -10.53 30.17
CA ASN A 155 7.92 -9.98 31.50
C ASN A 155 9.19 -9.11 31.61
N TYR A 156 9.70 -8.57 30.51
CA TYR A 156 10.96 -7.82 30.48
C TYR A 156 10.81 -6.36 30.08
N VAL A 157 9.57 -5.84 30.02
CA VAL A 157 9.23 -4.53 29.45
C VAL A 157 10.09 -3.40 30.03
N GLY A 158 10.17 -3.28 31.35
CA GLY A 158 10.94 -2.17 31.97
C GLY A 158 12.44 -2.23 31.69
N VAL A 159 13.03 -3.44 31.66
CA VAL A 159 14.45 -3.61 31.35
C VAL A 159 14.69 -3.45 29.85
N GLY A 160 13.90 -4.09 29.00
CA GLY A 160 14.02 -4.01 27.54
C GLY A 160 13.90 -2.57 27.02
N VAL A 161 12.88 -1.84 27.45
CA VAL A 161 12.67 -0.43 27.05
C VAL A 161 13.80 0.47 27.55
N SER A 162 14.26 0.30 28.80
CA SER A 162 15.39 1.10 29.30
C SER A 162 16.72 0.74 28.61
N LYS A 163 16.92 -0.53 28.19
CA LYS A 163 18.07 -0.92 27.37
C LYS A 163 18.00 -0.37 25.95
N ALA A 164 16.83 -0.35 25.31
CA ALA A 164 16.63 0.35 24.04
C ALA A 164 16.94 1.86 24.16
N GLY A 165 16.52 2.49 25.26
CA GLY A 165 16.87 3.87 25.59
C GLY A 165 18.38 4.09 25.74
N LEU A 166 19.10 3.13 26.34
CA LEU A 166 20.57 3.15 26.43
C LEU A 166 21.25 3.03 25.05
N GLU A 167 20.74 2.19 24.16
CA GLU A 167 21.26 2.07 22.80
C GLU A 167 21.05 3.36 21.99
N ALA A 168 19.89 4.01 22.16
CA ALA A 168 19.64 5.32 21.59
C ALA A 168 20.60 6.38 22.16
N LEU A 169 20.75 6.44 23.48
CA LEU A 169 21.66 7.36 24.16
C LEU A 169 23.11 7.20 23.66
N THR A 170 23.54 5.98 23.39
CA THR A 170 24.89 5.68 22.86
C THR A 170 25.18 6.43 21.58
N ARG A 171 24.22 6.49 20.63
CA ARG A 171 24.40 7.23 19.36
C ARG A 171 24.59 8.73 19.58
N TYR A 172 23.81 9.31 20.49
CA TYR A 172 23.93 10.74 20.82
C TYR A 172 25.25 11.06 21.55
N LEU A 173 25.65 10.22 22.50
CA LEU A 173 26.93 10.38 23.18
C LEU A 173 28.12 10.18 22.23
N ALA A 174 28.02 9.24 21.29
CA ALA A 174 29.06 9.02 20.28
C ALA A 174 29.25 10.25 19.39
N ALA A 175 28.16 10.87 18.92
CA ALA A 175 28.23 12.09 18.11
C ALA A 175 28.82 13.27 18.91
N GLU A 176 28.37 13.44 20.16
CA GLU A 176 28.78 14.54 21.03
C GLU A 176 30.23 14.42 21.52
N PHE A 177 30.69 13.20 21.85
CA PHE A 177 32.01 12.99 22.44
C PHE A 177 33.10 12.69 21.40
N ALA A 178 32.73 12.52 20.12
CA ALA A 178 33.70 12.32 19.03
C ALA A 178 34.71 13.47 18.92
N ALA A 179 34.29 14.72 19.22
CA ALA A 179 35.16 15.89 19.20
C ALA A 179 36.32 15.82 20.22
N ASP A 180 36.13 15.05 21.31
CA ASP A 180 37.18 14.82 22.32
C ASP A 180 37.96 13.53 22.07
N GLY A 181 37.80 12.90 20.90
CA GLY A 181 38.44 11.62 20.56
C GLY A 181 37.87 10.41 21.30
N ILE A 182 36.71 10.55 21.96
CA ILE A 182 36.11 9.48 22.76
C ILE A 182 35.12 8.68 21.90
N ARG A 183 35.31 7.36 21.84
CA ARG A 183 34.38 6.44 21.17
C ARG A 183 33.32 5.96 22.15
N VAL A 184 32.06 5.88 21.70
CA VAL A 184 30.96 5.39 22.53
C VAL A 184 30.20 4.31 21.76
N ASN A 185 30.16 3.09 22.28
CA ASN A 185 29.50 1.94 21.64
C ASN A 185 28.68 1.13 22.63
N THR A 186 27.83 0.26 22.11
CA THR A 186 27.07 -0.70 22.90
C THR A 186 27.51 -2.13 22.58
N ALA A 187 27.78 -2.92 23.62
CA ALA A 187 27.84 -4.38 23.53
C ALA A 187 26.49 -4.97 23.94
N SER A 188 25.91 -5.81 23.10
CA SER A 188 24.66 -6.53 23.39
C SER A 188 24.84 -8.02 23.12
N ALA A 189 24.03 -8.85 23.77
CA ALA A 189 24.05 -10.29 23.55
C ALA A 189 22.64 -10.88 23.61
N GLY A 190 22.50 -12.05 22.99
CA GLY A 190 21.33 -12.92 23.11
C GLY A 190 21.06 -13.39 24.54
N LEU A 191 20.07 -14.26 24.72
CA LEU A 191 19.77 -14.83 26.04
C LEU A 191 21.02 -15.52 26.61
N ILE A 192 21.49 -15.03 27.76
CA ILE A 192 22.67 -15.56 28.44
C ILE A 192 22.25 -16.58 29.49
N ASP A 193 22.82 -17.78 29.45
CA ASP A 193 22.66 -18.77 30.52
C ASP A 193 23.50 -18.36 31.75
N ASN A 194 22.84 -17.66 32.68
CA ASN A 194 23.41 -17.26 33.96
C ASN A 194 22.27 -17.10 35.00
N PRO A 195 22.59 -16.82 36.29
CA PRO A 195 21.56 -16.67 37.32
C PRO A 195 20.50 -15.62 37.03
N VAL A 196 20.82 -14.54 36.31
CA VAL A 196 19.88 -13.48 35.93
C VAL A 196 19.01 -13.91 34.73
N GLY A 197 19.60 -14.55 33.73
CA GLY A 197 18.86 -15.15 32.61
C GLY A 197 17.86 -16.20 33.10
N ARG A 198 18.24 -17.01 34.10
CA ARG A 198 17.36 -18.01 34.71
C ARG A 198 16.18 -17.43 35.50
N MET A 199 16.11 -16.11 35.69
CA MET A 199 14.96 -15.43 36.29
C MET A 199 13.82 -15.17 35.29
N PHE A 200 14.06 -15.32 33.98
CA PHE A 200 12.97 -15.23 33.01
C PHE A 200 11.95 -16.36 33.25
N PRO A 201 10.64 -16.09 33.10
CA PRO A 201 9.61 -17.11 33.20
C PRO A 201 9.87 -18.25 32.20
N ASP A 202 9.71 -19.49 32.66
CA ASP A 202 9.89 -20.69 31.84
C ASP A 202 11.23 -20.71 31.07
N PHE A 203 12.31 -20.37 31.78
CA PHE A 203 13.65 -20.24 31.21
C PHE A 203 14.11 -21.47 30.40
N GLU A 204 13.74 -22.68 30.82
CA GLU A 204 14.14 -23.89 30.09
C GLU A 204 13.48 -23.98 28.71
N SER A 205 12.19 -23.65 28.61
CA SER A 205 11.45 -23.56 27.35
C SER A 205 11.97 -22.41 26.48
N MET A 206 12.10 -21.21 27.05
CA MET A 206 12.67 -20.05 26.35
C MET A 206 14.10 -20.33 25.87
N GLY A 207 14.90 -21.03 26.68
CA GLY A 207 16.25 -21.45 26.35
C GLY A 207 16.30 -22.50 25.24
N ALA A 208 15.38 -23.47 25.23
CA ALA A 208 15.27 -24.45 24.13
C ALA A 208 14.89 -23.77 22.81
N ASN A 209 13.89 -22.88 22.82
CA ASN A 209 13.45 -22.13 21.65
C ASN A 209 14.57 -21.22 21.12
N THR A 210 15.25 -20.53 22.03
CA THR A 210 16.38 -19.68 21.65
C THR A 210 17.52 -20.51 21.06
N ARG A 211 17.86 -21.68 21.62
CA ARG A 211 18.86 -22.59 21.06
C ARG A 211 18.50 -23.09 19.67
N ALA A 212 17.24 -23.47 19.44
CA ALA A 212 16.76 -23.94 18.15
C ALA A 212 16.74 -22.83 17.09
N ALA A 213 16.38 -21.61 17.48
CA ALA A 213 16.33 -20.44 16.61
C ALA A 213 17.71 -19.83 16.32
N THR A 214 18.68 -20.07 17.20
CA THR A 214 20.06 -19.59 17.04
C THR A 214 20.83 -20.50 16.09
N PRO A 215 21.35 -20.02 14.94
CA PRO A 215 22.16 -20.84 14.03
C PRO A 215 23.36 -21.56 14.65
N LEU A 216 24.00 -20.96 15.67
CA LEU A 216 25.08 -21.60 16.43
C LEU A 216 24.61 -22.64 17.47
N GLY A 217 23.30 -22.86 17.61
CA GLY A 217 22.72 -23.97 18.38
C GLY A 217 22.88 -23.92 19.90
N ARG A 218 23.34 -22.79 20.46
CA ARG A 218 23.57 -22.61 21.91
C ARG A 218 23.12 -21.24 22.41
N LEU A 219 22.84 -21.15 23.70
CA LEU A 219 22.69 -19.86 24.38
C LEU A 219 24.03 -19.15 24.49
N ALA A 220 23.98 -17.83 24.63
CA ALA A 220 25.17 -17.06 24.97
C ALA A 220 25.63 -17.43 26.38
N VAL A 221 26.94 -17.42 26.61
CA VAL A 221 27.55 -17.47 27.93
C VAL A 221 28.09 -16.09 28.29
N PRO A 222 28.30 -15.77 29.58
CA PRO A 222 28.81 -14.46 29.99
C PRO A 222 30.09 -14.01 29.26
N ASP A 223 30.93 -14.96 28.85
CA ASP A 223 32.14 -14.69 28.09
C ASP A 223 31.91 -14.18 26.67
N ASP A 224 30.80 -14.53 26.01
CA ASP A 224 30.49 -14.03 24.67
C ASP A 224 30.28 -12.52 24.70
N LEU A 225 29.49 -12.03 25.65
CA LEU A 225 29.26 -10.60 25.86
C LEU A 225 30.53 -9.88 26.35
N ALA A 226 31.30 -10.52 27.24
CA ALA A 226 32.57 -9.94 27.69
C ALA A 226 33.58 -9.79 26.54
N ASN A 227 33.61 -10.72 25.58
CA ASN A 227 34.47 -10.62 24.40
C ASN A 227 34.08 -9.45 23.49
N VAL A 228 32.78 -9.19 23.31
CA VAL A 228 32.31 -8.01 22.57
C VAL A 228 32.73 -6.72 23.27
N VAL A 229 32.62 -6.67 24.60
CA VAL A 229 33.09 -5.53 25.39
C VAL A 229 34.60 -5.32 25.21
N MET A 230 35.40 -6.39 25.29
CA MET A 230 36.85 -6.32 25.07
C MET A 230 37.18 -5.82 23.66
N LEU A 231 36.48 -6.30 22.62
CA LEU A 231 36.67 -5.84 21.25
C LEU A 231 36.38 -4.33 21.12
N LEU A 232 35.23 -3.87 21.60
CA LEU A 232 34.82 -2.46 21.49
C LEU A 232 35.71 -1.51 22.32
N ALA A 233 36.25 -2.00 23.45
CA ALA A 233 37.19 -1.26 24.28
C ALA A 233 38.61 -1.23 23.71
N SER A 234 38.96 -2.18 22.83
CA SER A 234 40.30 -2.26 22.25
C SER A 234 40.54 -1.18 21.17
N PRO A 235 41.81 -0.86 20.86
CA PRO A 235 42.16 -0.02 19.72
C PRO A 235 41.69 -0.54 18.36
N ALA A 236 41.48 -1.87 18.22
CA ALA A 236 41.01 -2.46 16.98
C ALA A 236 39.61 -1.97 16.58
N ALA A 237 38.81 -1.49 17.55
CA ALA A 237 37.53 -0.83 17.31
C ALA A 237 37.67 0.69 17.05
N GLY A 238 38.85 1.18 16.69
CA GLY A 238 39.16 2.60 16.51
C GLY A 238 38.27 3.33 15.49
N TRP A 239 37.69 2.60 14.54
CA TRP A 239 36.74 3.15 13.54
C TRP A 239 35.26 2.82 13.83
N ILE A 240 34.95 2.30 15.02
CA ILE A 240 33.61 1.92 15.44
C ILE A 240 33.18 2.89 16.55
N THR A 241 32.15 3.70 16.29
CA THR A 241 31.51 4.59 17.27
C THR A 241 30.01 4.70 16.97
N GLY A 242 29.19 4.85 17.99
CA GLY A 242 27.73 4.93 17.90
C GLY A 242 27.03 3.62 17.56
N GLN A 243 27.75 2.49 17.51
CA GLN A 243 27.21 1.21 17.07
C GLN A 243 26.82 0.32 18.25
N THR A 244 25.76 -0.49 18.05
CA THR A 244 25.48 -1.66 18.89
C THR A 244 26.04 -2.90 18.19
N LEU A 245 27.01 -3.56 18.81
CA LEU A 245 27.51 -4.85 18.34
C LEU A 245 26.81 -5.96 19.13
N LEU A 246 26.04 -6.80 18.42
CA LEU A 246 25.21 -7.85 18.99
C LEU A 246 25.87 -9.23 18.84
N ALA A 247 26.04 -9.95 19.95
CA ALA A 247 26.46 -11.35 19.99
C ALA A 247 25.31 -12.27 20.42
N ASP A 248 24.55 -12.77 19.46
CA ASP A 248 23.38 -13.63 19.69
C ASP A 248 23.45 -14.98 18.96
N GLY A 249 24.62 -15.32 18.42
CA GLY A 249 24.84 -16.56 17.67
C GLY A 249 24.05 -16.66 16.35
N GLY A 250 23.57 -15.53 15.82
CA GLY A 250 22.79 -15.44 14.58
C GLY A 250 21.27 -15.49 14.80
N LEU A 251 20.79 -15.39 16.03
CA LEU A 251 19.36 -15.38 16.34
C LEU A 251 18.62 -14.25 15.59
N SER A 252 19.24 -13.08 15.47
CA SER A 252 18.70 -11.93 14.74
C SER A 252 18.70 -12.10 13.22
N LEU A 253 19.35 -13.13 12.67
CA LEU A 253 19.20 -13.50 11.26
C LEU A 253 17.83 -14.11 10.98
N GLN A 254 17.07 -14.44 12.03
CA GLN A 254 15.75 -15.05 11.95
C GLN A 254 15.77 -16.29 11.05
N ARG A 255 16.87 -17.04 10.99
CA ARG A 255 17.03 -18.15 10.04
C ARG A 255 15.97 -19.23 10.23
N SER A 256 15.57 -19.54 11.46
CA SER A 256 14.47 -20.48 11.73
C SER A 256 13.11 -19.99 11.21
N VAL A 257 12.99 -18.71 10.86
CA VAL A 257 11.80 -18.06 10.28
C VAL A 257 11.96 -17.81 8.77
N MET A 258 13.17 -17.43 8.32
CA MET A 258 13.45 -16.99 6.95
C MET A 258 14.07 -18.08 6.06
N ALA A 259 14.55 -19.18 6.63
CA ALA A 259 15.04 -20.32 5.88
C ALA A 259 14.06 -21.50 6.04
N PRO A 260 13.75 -22.23 4.96
CA PRO A 260 12.90 -23.42 5.03
C PRO A 260 13.48 -24.43 6.02
N THR A 261 12.62 -25.01 6.87
CA THR A 261 12.98 -25.94 7.94
C THR A 261 13.42 -27.30 7.39
N THR A 262 14.62 -27.38 6.80
CA THR A 262 15.22 -28.66 6.46
C THR A 262 16.31 -28.98 7.46
N ALA A 263 15.96 -29.79 8.48
CA ALA A 263 16.94 -30.58 9.20
C ALA A 263 17.69 -31.42 8.15
N ARG A 264 19.00 -31.16 8.01
CA ARG A 264 19.86 -31.99 7.18
C ARG A 264 20.06 -33.33 7.88
N PRO A 265 19.93 -34.46 7.16
CA PRO A 265 20.96 -35.47 7.19
C PRO A 265 21.77 -35.35 5.91
N ALA A 266 23.08 -35.46 6.06
CA ALA A 266 23.97 -35.67 4.93
C ALA A 266 23.60 -36.97 4.22
N ALA A 267 23.35 -36.92 2.90
CA ALA A 267 23.48 -38.08 2.03
C ALA A 267 23.71 -37.62 0.57
N THR A 268 24.88 -38.04 0.08
CA THR A 268 25.17 -38.54 -1.27
C THR A 268 24.38 -38.00 -2.46
N VAL A 269 25.15 -37.41 -3.37
CA VAL A 269 24.85 -37.23 -4.79
C VAL A 269 24.12 -38.45 -5.35
N SER A 270 22.87 -38.28 -5.74
CA SER A 270 22.16 -39.18 -6.66
C SER A 270 21.45 -38.32 -7.69
N ASP A 271 21.56 -38.74 -8.95
CA ASP A 271 21.20 -38.02 -10.16
C ASP A 271 19.77 -37.44 -10.19
N PRO A 272 19.53 -36.41 -11.04
CA PRO A 272 18.28 -35.66 -11.03
C PRO A 272 17.10 -36.55 -11.43
N VAL A 273 16.07 -36.54 -10.59
CA VAL A 273 14.74 -37.02 -10.96
C VAL A 273 14.11 -35.96 -11.86
N GLU A 274 13.84 -36.32 -13.11
CA GLU A 274 13.05 -35.50 -14.03
C GLU A 274 11.65 -35.26 -13.44
N ILE A 275 11.36 -34.01 -13.14
CA ILE A 275 10.02 -33.52 -12.87
C ILE A 275 9.35 -33.26 -14.24
N PRO A 276 8.12 -33.74 -14.48
CA PRO A 276 7.42 -33.49 -15.74
C PRO A 276 7.29 -31.99 -16.01
N ARG A 277 7.80 -31.53 -17.16
CA ARG A 277 7.67 -30.15 -17.64
C ARG A 277 6.22 -29.87 -18.06
N GLY A 278 5.52 -29.06 -17.29
CA GLY A 278 4.32 -28.34 -17.71
C GLY A 278 4.63 -26.84 -17.76
N ALA A 279 4.11 -26.15 -18.79
CA ALA A 279 4.15 -24.71 -19.09
C ALA A 279 5.43 -23.92 -18.71
N ASP A 280 6.12 -23.39 -19.72
CA ASP A 280 7.33 -22.57 -19.55
C ASP A 280 6.96 -21.14 -19.08
N ASP A 281 7.05 -20.85 -17.77
CA ASP A 281 6.86 -19.51 -17.19
C ASP A 281 7.87 -18.45 -17.66
N SER A 282 8.79 -18.82 -18.57
CA SER A 282 9.72 -17.89 -19.19
C SER A 282 9.18 -17.22 -20.45
N ASP A 283 8.00 -17.60 -20.97
CA ASP A 283 7.43 -17.01 -22.19
C ASP A 283 6.95 -15.56 -21.95
N PRO A 284 7.60 -14.53 -22.55
CA PRO A 284 7.23 -13.15 -22.32
C PRO A 284 5.82 -12.81 -22.79
N ILE A 285 5.24 -11.73 -22.26
CA ILE A 285 3.90 -11.26 -22.65
C ILE A 285 4.06 -10.11 -23.63
N ALA A 286 3.62 -10.35 -24.86
CA ALA A 286 3.65 -9.40 -25.96
C ALA A 286 2.37 -8.57 -25.99
N VAL A 287 2.53 -7.26 -26.14
CA VAL A 287 1.43 -6.39 -26.59
C VAL A 287 1.37 -6.50 -28.11
N VAL A 288 0.26 -7.01 -28.65
CA VAL A 288 0.07 -7.24 -30.09
C VAL A 288 -0.90 -6.25 -30.74
N GLY A 289 -1.64 -5.50 -29.93
CA GLY A 289 -2.60 -4.51 -30.41
C GLY A 289 -2.88 -3.44 -29.36
N MET A 290 -3.30 -2.26 -29.80
CA MET A 290 -3.63 -1.12 -28.93
C MET A 290 -4.66 -0.21 -29.58
N GLY A 291 -5.52 0.38 -28.76
CA GLY A 291 -6.55 1.33 -29.18
C GLY A 291 -6.93 2.25 -28.02
N LEU A 292 -7.36 3.47 -28.34
CA LEU A 292 -7.74 4.45 -27.32
C LEU A 292 -8.68 5.52 -27.87
N ALA A 293 -9.31 6.23 -26.95
CA ALA A 293 -10.09 7.43 -27.19
C ALA A 293 -9.86 8.39 -26.01
N VAL A 294 -9.30 9.57 -26.27
CA VAL A 294 -9.01 10.63 -25.28
C VAL A 294 -9.32 12.01 -25.90
N PRO A 295 -9.39 13.11 -25.12
CA PRO A 295 -9.57 14.43 -25.71
C PRO A 295 -8.52 14.72 -26.79
N GLY A 296 -8.99 15.16 -27.96
CA GLY A 296 -8.13 15.47 -29.11
C GLY A 296 -7.61 14.27 -29.92
N ALA A 297 -7.83 13.03 -29.49
CA ALA A 297 -7.37 11.84 -30.21
C ALA A 297 -8.35 10.67 -30.14
N SER A 298 -8.80 10.21 -31.31
CA SER A 298 -9.66 9.04 -31.45
C SER A 298 -8.87 7.77 -31.75
N ASP A 299 -7.56 7.81 -31.94
CA ASP A 299 -6.73 6.63 -32.18
C ASP A 299 -5.28 6.84 -31.73
N PRO A 300 -4.43 5.78 -31.70
CA PRO A 300 -3.04 5.91 -31.27
C PRO A 300 -2.15 6.81 -32.15
N ALA A 301 -2.46 7.00 -33.45
CA ALA A 301 -1.67 7.86 -34.33
C ALA A 301 -1.97 9.34 -34.09
N GLU A 302 -3.23 9.69 -33.88
CA GLU A 302 -3.66 11.01 -33.45
C GLU A 302 -3.12 11.33 -32.05
N PHE A 303 -3.12 10.35 -31.15
CA PHE A 303 -2.52 10.53 -29.82
C PHE A 303 -1.02 10.77 -29.89
N TRP A 304 -0.30 10.10 -30.79
CA TRP A 304 1.12 10.41 -31.03
C TRP A 304 1.34 11.83 -31.56
N SER A 305 0.48 12.29 -32.48
CA SER A 305 0.53 13.66 -33.00
C SER A 305 0.31 14.65 -31.86
N LEU A 306 -0.70 14.40 -31.02
CA LEU A 306 -0.98 15.20 -29.84
C LEU A 306 0.21 15.25 -28.86
N LEU A 307 0.82 14.11 -28.54
CA LEU A 307 2.00 14.01 -27.67
C LEU A 307 3.21 14.79 -28.22
N THR A 308 3.27 15.06 -29.52
CA THR A 308 4.38 15.79 -30.15
C THR A 308 4.08 17.26 -30.43
N ASP A 309 2.80 17.61 -30.59
CA ASP A 309 2.35 18.98 -30.89
C ASP A 309 2.02 19.81 -29.62
N GLY A 310 1.53 19.17 -28.55
CA GLY A 310 1.26 19.85 -27.28
C GLY A 310 0.01 20.73 -27.24
N ALA A 311 -1.07 20.32 -27.90
CA ALA A 311 -2.31 21.11 -28.01
C ALA A 311 -2.99 21.43 -26.66
N GLU A 312 -3.70 22.56 -26.58
CA GLU A 312 -4.57 22.92 -25.45
C GLU A 312 -5.88 22.14 -25.50
N LEU A 313 -6.17 21.35 -24.47
CA LEU A 313 -7.33 20.44 -24.42
C LEU A 313 -8.25 20.66 -23.21
N PHE A 314 -7.90 21.56 -22.29
CA PHE A 314 -8.75 21.84 -21.13
C PHE A 314 -9.79 22.90 -21.51
N VAL A 315 -11.03 22.47 -21.63
CA VAL A 315 -12.16 23.32 -22.05
C VAL A 315 -13.18 23.46 -20.93
N GLU A 316 -13.99 24.51 -20.95
CA GLU A 316 -15.17 24.59 -20.09
C GLU A 316 -16.10 23.40 -20.36
N VAL A 317 -16.81 22.93 -19.33
CA VAL A 317 -17.79 21.83 -19.44
C VAL A 317 -18.67 22.04 -20.68
N PRO A 318 -18.67 21.09 -21.64
CA PRO A 318 -19.50 21.19 -22.83
C PRO A 318 -20.99 21.24 -22.51
N ALA A 319 -21.76 21.94 -23.35
CA ALA A 319 -23.19 22.18 -23.12
C ALA A 319 -24.05 20.91 -23.18
N ASP A 320 -23.58 19.88 -23.89
CA ASP A 320 -24.18 18.55 -23.99
C ASP A 320 -23.85 17.65 -22.79
N ARG A 321 -22.94 18.08 -21.90
CA ARG A 321 -22.60 17.36 -20.67
C ARG A 321 -23.52 17.77 -19.54
N TRP A 322 -23.26 18.92 -18.90
CA TRP A 322 -24.13 19.45 -17.85
C TRP A 322 -24.04 20.97 -17.77
N PRO A 323 -25.08 21.66 -17.25
CA PRO A 323 -25.06 23.10 -17.06
C PRO A 323 -24.14 23.47 -15.89
N VAL A 324 -22.87 23.78 -16.18
CA VAL A 324 -21.82 24.01 -15.18
C VAL A 324 -22.18 25.03 -14.10
N ASP A 325 -22.96 26.06 -14.43
CA ASP A 325 -23.40 27.09 -13.47
C ASP A 325 -24.24 26.52 -12.32
N SER A 326 -25.00 25.44 -12.56
CA SER A 326 -25.76 24.75 -11.52
C SER A 326 -24.87 24.00 -10.52
N PHE A 327 -23.62 23.72 -10.88
CA PHE A 327 -22.68 22.95 -10.06
C PHE A 327 -21.48 23.78 -9.59
N HIS A 328 -21.33 25.03 -10.06
CA HIS A 328 -20.15 25.85 -9.83
C HIS A 328 -20.38 26.96 -8.80
N ASP A 329 -19.40 27.21 -7.95
CA ASP A 329 -19.26 28.41 -7.13
C ASP A 329 -17.78 28.76 -6.98
N PRO A 330 -17.35 30.03 -7.19
CA PRO A 330 -15.96 30.41 -7.03
C PRO A 330 -15.45 30.28 -5.57
N ASP A 331 -16.34 30.24 -4.58
CA ASP A 331 -15.99 29.92 -3.19
C ASP A 331 -15.74 28.41 -3.06
N PRO A 332 -14.48 27.96 -2.82
CA PRO A 332 -14.18 26.54 -2.67
C PRO A 332 -14.88 25.89 -1.47
N THR A 333 -15.35 26.68 -0.51
CA THR A 333 -16.06 26.22 0.69
C THR A 333 -17.56 26.10 0.51
N ALA A 334 -18.13 26.59 -0.60
CA ALA A 334 -19.55 26.45 -0.91
C ALA A 334 -19.94 24.96 -0.93
N ALA A 335 -20.96 24.59 -0.16
CA ALA A 335 -21.44 23.21 -0.11
C ALA A 335 -22.01 22.79 -1.47
N ASP A 336 -21.83 21.53 -1.84
CA ASP A 336 -22.41 20.94 -3.06
C ASP A 336 -21.97 21.62 -4.39
N LYS A 337 -20.87 22.40 -4.37
CA LYS A 337 -20.34 23.13 -5.55
C LYS A 337 -18.90 22.77 -5.88
N ASN A 338 -18.57 22.73 -7.16
CA ASN A 338 -17.21 22.73 -7.69
C ASN A 338 -16.71 24.18 -7.85
N TYR A 339 -15.41 24.42 -7.72
CA TYR A 339 -14.80 25.73 -8.03
C TYR A 339 -14.11 25.78 -9.39
N GLN A 340 -14.15 24.67 -10.15
CA GLN A 340 -13.44 24.53 -11.41
C GLN A 340 -14.40 24.16 -12.52
N ARG A 341 -14.38 24.96 -13.58
CA ARG A 341 -15.25 24.84 -14.76
C ARG A 341 -14.59 24.12 -15.93
N ARG A 342 -13.26 24.02 -15.95
CA ARG A 342 -12.47 23.44 -17.05
C ARG A 342 -12.06 21.99 -16.75
N SER A 343 -12.08 21.14 -17.77
CA SER A 343 -11.65 19.74 -17.70
C SER A 343 -11.28 19.20 -19.08
N GLY A 344 -10.79 17.96 -19.16
CA GLY A 344 -10.58 17.25 -20.43
C GLY A 344 -11.84 16.52 -20.88
N PHE A 345 -12.42 16.90 -22.02
CA PHE A 345 -13.64 16.29 -22.52
C PHE A 345 -13.46 15.69 -23.90
N LEU A 346 -14.03 14.50 -24.12
CA LEU A 346 -14.05 13.86 -25.43
C LEU A 346 -15.31 14.32 -26.18
N THR A 347 -15.15 15.31 -27.07
CA THR A 347 -16.28 15.96 -27.78
C THR A 347 -16.39 15.59 -29.26
N ALA A 348 -15.39 14.95 -29.84
CA ALA A 348 -15.32 14.69 -31.29
C ALA A 348 -14.73 13.31 -31.60
N LEU A 349 -15.39 12.24 -31.12
CA LEU A 349 -15.00 10.88 -31.45
C LEU A 349 -15.15 10.63 -32.96
N ARG A 350 -14.08 10.17 -33.60
CA ARG A 350 -14.16 9.52 -34.92
C ARG A 350 -14.27 8.01 -34.69
N PRO A 351 -15.48 7.42 -34.76
CA PRO A 351 -15.65 6.01 -34.43
C PRO A 351 -14.91 5.13 -35.41
N HIS A 352 -14.36 4.02 -34.91
CA HIS A 352 -13.79 2.97 -35.73
C HIS A 352 -14.83 2.48 -36.77
N PRO A 353 -14.45 2.14 -38.02
CA PRO A 353 -15.41 1.75 -39.06
C PRO A 353 -16.37 0.62 -38.67
N ALA A 354 -15.91 -0.36 -37.90
CA ALA A 354 -16.77 -1.44 -37.40
C ALA A 354 -17.82 -0.94 -36.39
N LEU A 355 -17.45 -0.01 -35.51
CA LEU A 355 -18.37 0.61 -34.56
C LEU A 355 -19.38 1.51 -35.31
N ALA A 356 -18.91 2.28 -36.30
CA ALA A 356 -19.79 3.09 -37.14
C ALA A 356 -20.82 2.23 -37.90
N ALA A 357 -20.45 1.02 -38.31
CA ALA A 357 -21.34 0.08 -39.01
C ALA A 357 -22.43 -0.52 -38.12
N GLU A 358 -22.22 -0.56 -36.79
CA GLU A 358 -23.23 -1.02 -35.81
C GLU A 358 -24.32 0.04 -35.58
N GLY A 359 -24.07 1.29 -35.99
CA GLY A 359 -24.93 2.44 -35.70
C GLY A 359 -24.64 2.98 -34.32
N VAL A 360 -23.89 4.09 -34.26
CA VAL A 360 -23.63 4.81 -33.00
C VAL A 360 -24.91 5.55 -32.60
N ASP A 361 -25.51 5.15 -31.48
CA ASP A 361 -26.60 5.91 -30.86
C ASP A 361 -25.98 7.04 -30.01
N GLU A 362 -26.42 8.27 -30.24
CA GLU A 362 -26.02 9.45 -29.46
C GLU A 362 -26.37 9.33 -27.97
N ARG A 363 -27.29 8.41 -27.61
CA ARG A 363 -27.67 8.10 -26.23
C ARG A 363 -26.86 6.97 -25.58
N SER A 364 -25.95 6.36 -26.32
CA SER A 364 -25.10 5.31 -25.77
C SER A 364 -24.24 5.85 -24.64
N ASP A 365 -24.05 5.04 -23.59
CA ASP A 365 -23.14 5.41 -22.51
C ASP A 365 -21.76 5.72 -23.11
N PHE A 366 -21.23 6.89 -22.75
CA PHE A 366 -19.95 7.37 -23.26
C PHE A 366 -18.82 6.37 -23.08
N THR A 367 -18.71 5.78 -21.88
CA THR A 367 -17.62 4.86 -21.54
C THR A 367 -17.77 3.53 -22.26
N GLU A 368 -19.00 3.05 -22.48
CA GLU A 368 -19.27 1.89 -23.31
C GLU A 368 -18.78 2.11 -24.74
N LEU A 369 -19.20 3.24 -25.33
CA LEU A 369 -18.86 3.61 -26.70
C LEU A 369 -17.34 3.72 -26.88
N TRP A 370 -16.67 4.45 -25.99
CA TRP A 370 -15.22 4.67 -26.08
C TRP A 370 -14.41 3.40 -25.81
N LEU A 371 -14.86 2.55 -24.89
CA LEU A 371 -14.21 1.28 -24.61
C LEU A 371 -14.37 0.33 -25.80
N ARG A 372 -15.58 0.20 -26.34
CA ARG A 372 -15.87 -0.63 -27.52
C ARG A 372 -15.07 -0.17 -28.74
N HIS A 373 -15.03 1.15 -28.97
CA HIS A 373 -14.18 1.78 -29.99
C HIS A 373 -12.71 1.39 -29.83
N SER A 374 -12.17 1.51 -28.61
CA SER A 374 -10.78 1.18 -28.30
C SER A 374 -10.49 -0.32 -28.48
N ILE A 375 -11.45 -1.20 -28.15
CA ILE A 375 -11.32 -2.65 -28.35
C ILE A 375 -11.25 -2.99 -29.84
N PHE A 376 -12.11 -2.41 -30.68
CA PHE A 376 -12.05 -2.62 -32.13
C PHE A 376 -10.68 -2.26 -32.70
N GLN A 377 -10.18 -1.07 -32.37
CA GLN A 377 -8.84 -0.64 -32.78
C GLN A 377 -7.74 -1.57 -32.28
N ALA A 378 -7.83 -2.01 -31.02
CA ALA A 378 -6.82 -2.88 -30.43
C ALA A 378 -6.80 -4.27 -31.08
N LEU A 379 -7.89 -4.70 -31.71
CA LEU A 379 -7.99 -5.98 -32.42
C LEU A 379 -7.58 -5.90 -33.90
N ASP A 380 -7.33 -4.69 -34.43
CA ASP A 380 -6.88 -4.52 -35.80
C ASP A 380 -5.55 -5.21 -36.05
N GLY A 381 -5.54 -6.13 -37.02
CA GLY A 381 -4.35 -6.90 -37.37
C GLY A 381 -3.94 -7.97 -36.34
N VAL A 382 -4.71 -8.15 -35.26
CA VAL A 382 -4.49 -9.26 -34.31
C VAL A 382 -5.18 -10.52 -34.82
N VAL A 383 -4.38 -11.56 -35.04
CA VAL A 383 -4.88 -12.86 -35.49
C VAL A 383 -5.68 -13.51 -34.38
N ARG A 384 -6.85 -14.04 -34.72
CA ARG A 384 -7.73 -14.76 -33.80
C ARG A 384 -8.20 -16.03 -34.48
N THR A 385 -8.17 -17.13 -33.75
CA THR A 385 -8.57 -18.45 -34.23
C THR A 385 -9.89 -18.87 -33.57
N PRO A 386 -10.80 -19.55 -34.30
CA PRO A 386 -11.98 -20.13 -33.69
C PRO A 386 -11.59 -21.07 -32.55
N GLY A 387 -12.12 -20.82 -31.35
CA GLY A 387 -11.81 -21.58 -30.14
C GLY A 387 -10.74 -20.95 -29.24
N ASP A 388 -10.16 -19.79 -29.59
CA ASP A 388 -9.32 -19.03 -28.67
C ASP A 388 -10.10 -18.67 -27.40
N ARG A 389 -9.52 -18.97 -26.24
CA ARG A 389 -10.06 -18.57 -24.95
C ARG A 389 -9.65 -17.14 -24.69
N VAL A 390 -10.64 -16.27 -24.44
CA VAL A 390 -10.39 -14.83 -24.24
C VAL A 390 -10.74 -14.42 -22.83
N THR A 391 -9.87 -13.64 -22.21
CA THR A 391 -10.18 -12.89 -20.99
C THR A 391 -10.19 -11.40 -21.29
N ALA A 392 -11.10 -10.67 -20.68
CA ALA A 392 -11.25 -9.23 -20.80
C ALA A 392 -11.21 -8.60 -19.40
N CYS A 393 -10.29 -7.66 -19.18
CA CYS A 393 -10.09 -7.01 -17.89
C CYS A 393 -10.12 -5.49 -18.09
N PHE A 394 -11.05 -4.79 -17.44
CA PHE A 394 -11.19 -3.35 -17.60
C PHE A 394 -11.19 -2.62 -16.26
N GLY A 395 -10.31 -1.62 -16.14
CA GLY A 395 -10.36 -0.65 -15.06
C GLY A 395 -11.59 0.24 -15.22
N TYR A 396 -12.48 0.22 -14.24
CA TYR A 396 -13.76 0.94 -14.29
C TYR A 396 -14.29 1.22 -12.88
N THR A 397 -15.06 2.29 -12.73
CA THR A 397 -15.79 2.59 -11.50
C THR A 397 -17.20 3.11 -11.83
N PRO A 398 -18.22 2.83 -11.00
CA PRO A 398 -19.55 3.42 -11.18
C PRO A 398 -19.54 4.95 -11.13
N ASP A 399 -18.63 5.57 -10.39
CA ASP A 399 -18.54 7.04 -10.22
C ASP A 399 -17.94 7.74 -11.46
N GLY A 400 -17.52 6.96 -12.46
CA GLY A 400 -16.90 7.39 -13.70
C GLY A 400 -17.82 7.24 -14.91
N SER A 401 -19.14 7.24 -14.69
CA SER A 401 -20.16 7.29 -15.75
C SER A 401 -21.23 8.32 -15.39
N GLN A 402 -21.32 9.38 -16.20
CA GLN A 402 -22.38 10.37 -16.10
C GLN A 402 -23.77 9.75 -16.33
N HIS A 403 -23.89 8.79 -17.27
CA HIS A 403 -25.16 8.14 -17.57
C HIS A 403 -25.66 7.30 -16.38
N LEU A 404 -24.76 6.55 -15.73
CA LEU A 404 -25.09 5.82 -14.52
C LEU A 404 -25.49 6.77 -13.39
N GLU A 405 -24.71 7.82 -13.15
CA GLU A 405 -25.00 8.84 -12.13
C GLU A 405 -26.40 9.44 -12.33
N GLU A 406 -26.70 9.96 -13.53
CA GLU A 406 -28.00 10.55 -13.84
C GLU A 406 -29.14 9.53 -13.76
N THR A 407 -28.90 8.28 -14.17
CA THR A 407 -29.88 7.19 -14.04
C THR A 407 -30.25 6.96 -12.57
N LEU A 408 -29.26 6.90 -11.69
CA LEU A 408 -29.45 6.67 -10.26
C LEU A 408 -30.19 7.84 -9.61
N VAL A 409 -29.77 9.07 -9.91
CA VAL A 409 -30.40 10.30 -9.43
C VAL A 409 -31.85 10.35 -9.90
N ARG A 410 -32.11 10.09 -11.19
CA ARG A 410 -33.45 10.07 -11.78
C ARG A 410 -34.35 9.04 -11.09
N ALA A 411 -33.85 7.81 -10.91
CA ALA A 411 -34.63 6.73 -10.32
C ALA A 411 -34.93 6.96 -8.83
N GLU A 412 -33.96 7.43 -8.05
CA GLU A 412 -34.15 7.71 -6.62
C GLU A 412 -35.03 8.94 -6.41
N LEU A 413 -34.83 9.99 -7.21
CA LEU A 413 -35.68 11.17 -7.18
C LEU A 413 -37.13 10.81 -7.51
N ALA A 414 -37.38 10.05 -8.58
CA ALA A 414 -38.74 9.59 -8.90
C ALA A 414 -39.38 8.78 -7.76
N ALA A 415 -38.60 7.96 -7.04
CA ALA A 415 -39.06 7.22 -5.88
C ALA A 415 -39.40 8.12 -4.68
N MET A 416 -38.53 9.09 -4.37
CA MET A 416 -38.76 10.06 -3.29
C MET A 416 -40.01 10.90 -3.58
N LEU A 417 -40.15 11.38 -4.82
CA LEU A 417 -41.33 12.12 -5.26
C LEU A 417 -42.61 11.28 -5.11
N ALA A 418 -42.58 9.99 -5.46
CA ALA A 418 -43.75 9.11 -5.36
C ALA A 418 -44.22 8.95 -3.92
N SER A 419 -43.28 8.91 -2.97
CA SER A 419 -43.58 8.79 -1.54
C SER A 419 -44.27 10.02 -0.94
N THR A 420 -44.22 11.19 -1.60
CA THR A 420 -44.90 12.41 -1.13
C THR A 420 -46.42 12.38 -1.30
N GLY A 421 -46.95 11.45 -2.09
CA GLY A 421 -48.38 11.37 -2.41
C GLY A 421 -48.90 12.49 -3.33
N ARG A 422 -48.02 13.41 -3.79
CA ARG A 422 -48.37 14.54 -4.67
C ARG A 422 -48.15 14.26 -6.16
N MET A 423 -47.59 13.09 -6.51
CA MET A 423 -47.21 12.74 -7.89
C MET A 423 -48.39 12.55 -8.86
N SER A 424 -49.57 12.14 -8.38
CA SER A 424 -50.71 11.81 -9.24
C SER A 424 -51.24 12.99 -10.06
N HIS A 425 -50.93 14.23 -9.65
CA HIS A 425 -51.35 15.47 -10.33
C HIS A 425 -50.22 16.17 -11.10
N LEU A 426 -48.97 15.72 -10.96
CA LEU A 426 -47.76 16.37 -11.50
C LEU A 426 -46.90 15.39 -12.32
N SER A 427 -47.46 14.27 -12.76
CA SER A 427 -46.68 13.17 -13.35
C SER A 427 -45.96 13.60 -14.64
N ASP A 428 -46.63 14.35 -15.50
CA ASP A 428 -46.06 14.85 -16.75
C ASP A 428 -45.01 15.95 -16.49
N GLU A 429 -45.27 16.83 -15.53
CA GLU A 429 -44.33 17.87 -15.09
C GLU A 429 -43.06 17.29 -14.49
N VAL A 430 -43.18 16.25 -13.66
CA VAL A 430 -42.04 15.51 -13.09
C VAL A 430 -41.26 14.80 -14.18
N ALA A 431 -41.93 14.15 -15.15
CA ALA A 431 -41.24 13.53 -16.28
C ALA A 431 -40.43 14.55 -17.09
N ASN A 432 -41.04 15.69 -17.42
CA ASN A 432 -40.37 16.79 -18.13
C ASN A 432 -39.20 17.38 -17.34
N LEU A 433 -39.34 17.54 -16.01
CA LEU A 433 -38.27 17.97 -15.12
C LEU A 433 -37.07 17.02 -15.21
N LEU A 434 -37.32 15.72 -15.05
CA LEU A 434 -36.27 14.69 -15.09
C LEU A 434 -35.60 14.63 -16.46
N ASP A 435 -36.36 14.76 -17.53
CA ASP A 435 -35.83 14.72 -18.89
C ASP A 435 -34.99 15.95 -19.25
N GLY A 436 -35.34 17.12 -18.72
CA GLY A 436 -34.57 18.35 -18.94
C GLY A 436 -33.31 18.44 -18.07
N ALA A 437 -33.38 17.98 -16.81
CA ALA A 437 -32.28 18.09 -15.86
C ALA A 437 -31.30 16.91 -15.90
N LEU A 438 -31.75 15.72 -16.35
CA LEU A 438 -31.01 14.47 -16.35
C LEU A 438 -31.14 13.75 -17.72
N PRO A 439 -30.68 14.39 -18.81
CA PRO A 439 -30.90 13.90 -20.17
C PRO A 439 -30.23 12.54 -20.46
N HIS A 440 -29.10 12.23 -19.81
CA HIS A 440 -28.32 11.01 -19.97
C HIS A 440 -28.78 9.88 -19.04
N GLY A 441 -29.67 10.17 -18.08
CA GLY A 441 -30.19 9.19 -17.12
C GLY A 441 -31.35 8.32 -17.64
N ARG A 442 -31.68 8.38 -18.93
CA ARG A 442 -32.74 7.55 -19.53
C ARG A 442 -32.21 6.14 -19.81
N VAL A 443 -32.91 5.14 -19.30
CA VAL A 443 -32.57 3.73 -19.51
C VAL A 443 -33.58 3.08 -20.44
N ASP A 444 -33.18 2.80 -21.69
CA ASP A 444 -33.99 2.07 -22.66
C ASP A 444 -33.82 0.55 -22.49
N GLY A 445 -34.02 0.05 -21.26
CA GLY A 445 -34.05 -1.37 -20.91
C GLY A 445 -32.71 -2.04 -20.54
N GLU A 446 -31.56 -1.47 -20.88
CA GLU A 446 -30.25 -2.06 -20.58
C GLU A 446 -29.59 -1.48 -19.34
N SER A 447 -29.01 -2.34 -18.46
CA SER A 447 -28.42 -1.88 -17.19
C SER A 447 -27.19 -1.00 -17.40
N PRO A 448 -27.09 0.20 -16.80
CA PRO A 448 -25.91 1.06 -16.87
C PRO A 448 -24.82 0.70 -15.83
N LEU A 449 -24.96 -0.43 -15.14
CA LEU A 449 -24.00 -0.86 -14.12
C LEU A 449 -22.66 -1.31 -14.74
N PRO A 450 -21.53 -1.18 -14.02
CA PRO A 450 -20.19 -1.48 -14.54
C PRO A 450 -20.06 -2.83 -15.26
N TYR A 451 -20.52 -3.92 -14.65
CA TYR A 451 -20.44 -5.25 -15.27
C TYR A 451 -21.20 -5.33 -16.61
N ALA A 452 -22.33 -4.62 -16.74
CA ALA A 452 -23.16 -4.62 -17.94
C ALA A 452 -22.51 -3.80 -19.06
N ILE A 453 -21.95 -2.63 -18.71
CA ILE A 453 -21.13 -1.81 -19.63
C ILE A 453 -19.98 -2.64 -20.22
N GLY A 454 -19.23 -3.34 -19.37
CA GLY A 454 -18.14 -4.21 -19.82
C GLY A 454 -18.63 -5.33 -20.73
N ARG A 455 -19.76 -5.98 -20.41
CA ARG A 455 -20.35 -7.05 -21.25
C ARG A 455 -20.78 -6.55 -22.61
N ARG A 456 -21.41 -5.37 -22.69
CA ARG A 456 -21.82 -4.80 -23.99
C ARG A 456 -20.64 -4.29 -24.80
N ALA A 457 -19.62 -3.71 -24.15
CA ALA A 457 -18.40 -3.28 -24.83
C ALA A 457 -17.69 -4.42 -25.58
N ILE A 458 -17.81 -5.66 -25.08
CA ILE A 458 -17.21 -6.86 -25.74
C ILE A 458 -18.19 -7.66 -26.60
N ALA A 459 -19.50 -7.46 -26.45
CA ALA A 459 -20.52 -8.28 -27.10
C ALA A 459 -20.41 -8.20 -28.64
N GLY A 460 -20.37 -9.37 -29.31
CA GLY A 460 -20.20 -9.45 -30.77
C GLY A 460 -18.80 -9.09 -31.28
N VAL A 461 -17.90 -8.59 -30.42
CA VAL A 461 -16.50 -8.26 -30.76
C VAL A 461 -15.56 -9.37 -30.33
N LEU A 462 -15.78 -9.90 -29.13
CA LEU A 462 -15.07 -11.04 -28.53
C LEU A 462 -15.99 -12.27 -28.47
N PRO A 463 -15.44 -13.49 -28.31
CA PRO A 463 -16.25 -14.70 -28.12
C PRO A 463 -17.25 -14.58 -26.97
N GLU A 464 -18.43 -15.20 -27.09
CA GLU A 464 -19.50 -15.11 -26.07
C GLU A 464 -19.09 -15.64 -24.70
N ASP A 465 -18.19 -16.63 -24.67
CA ASP A 465 -17.64 -17.25 -23.46
C ASP A 465 -16.46 -16.47 -22.85
N THR A 466 -16.17 -15.26 -23.36
CA THR A 466 -15.13 -14.38 -22.81
C THR A 466 -15.35 -14.14 -21.31
N ARG A 467 -14.32 -14.43 -20.51
CA ARG A 467 -14.30 -14.09 -19.08
C ARG A 467 -14.11 -12.57 -18.94
N LEU A 468 -14.90 -11.91 -18.11
CA LEU A 468 -14.88 -10.45 -17.94
C LEU A 468 -14.62 -10.10 -16.48
N PHE A 469 -13.66 -9.21 -16.24
CA PHE A 469 -13.43 -8.58 -14.94
C PHE A 469 -13.52 -7.06 -15.06
N MET A 470 -14.43 -6.45 -14.29
CA MET A 470 -14.44 -5.01 -14.06
C MET A 470 -13.72 -4.74 -12.75
N VAL A 471 -12.64 -3.97 -12.81
CA VAL A 471 -11.68 -3.78 -11.70
C VAL A 471 -11.67 -2.32 -11.27
N ASP A 472 -11.78 -2.09 -9.96
CA ASP A 472 -11.67 -0.77 -9.35
C ASP A 472 -10.53 -0.73 -8.31
N THR A 473 -9.44 -0.07 -8.68
CA THR A 473 -8.33 0.35 -7.82
C THR A 473 -8.06 1.86 -7.97
N ALA A 474 -9.10 2.65 -8.26
CA ALA A 474 -8.97 4.06 -8.64
C ALA A 474 -8.03 4.28 -9.85
N CYS A 475 -7.13 5.25 -9.75
CA CYS A 475 -6.29 5.71 -10.86
C CYS A 475 -5.27 4.67 -11.37
N SER A 476 -5.08 3.55 -10.66
CA SER A 476 -4.19 2.44 -11.04
C SER A 476 -4.90 1.27 -11.75
N SER A 477 -6.22 1.35 -11.92
CA SER A 477 -7.08 0.21 -12.33
C SER A 477 -6.70 -0.45 -13.64
N SER A 478 -6.35 0.33 -14.67
CA SER A 478 -5.94 -0.24 -15.96
C SER A 478 -4.56 -0.91 -15.93
N LEU A 479 -3.71 -0.64 -14.93
CA LEU A 479 -2.47 -1.41 -14.74
C LEU A 479 -2.76 -2.72 -14.00
N TYR A 480 -3.68 -2.70 -13.03
CA TYR A 480 -4.19 -3.92 -12.40
C TYR A 480 -4.91 -4.83 -13.40
N SER A 481 -5.65 -4.26 -14.36
CA SER A 481 -6.35 -5.03 -15.39
C SER A 481 -5.37 -5.73 -16.36
N ILE A 482 -4.26 -5.08 -16.71
CA ILE A 482 -3.16 -5.67 -17.47
C ILE A 482 -2.50 -6.82 -16.68
N ASP A 483 -2.22 -6.63 -15.39
CA ASP A 483 -1.66 -7.67 -14.53
C ASP A 483 -2.59 -8.88 -14.39
N LEU A 484 -3.90 -8.64 -14.28
CA LEU A 484 -4.88 -9.72 -14.20
C LEU A 484 -4.97 -10.52 -15.51
N GLY A 485 -5.00 -9.82 -16.66
CA GLY A 485 -5.07 -10.46 -17.98
C GLY A 485 -3.82 -11.25 -18.33
N LEU A 486 -2.62 -10.73 -18.02
CA LEU A 486 -1.38 -11.46 -18.27
C LEU A 486 -1.27 -12.73 -17.41
N ARG A 487 -1.84 -12.75 -16.20
CA ARG A 487 -1.88 -13.96 -15.35
C ARG A 487 -2.75 -15.06 -15.95
N ASP A 488 -3.87 -14.70 -16.57
CA ASP A 488 -4.69 -15.67 -17.28
C ASP A 488 -3.95 -16.28 -18.48
N LEU A 489 -3.09 -15.50 -19.17
CA LEU A 489 -2.22 -16.04 -20.22
C LEU A 489 -1.14 -16.99 -19.66
N LEU A 490 -0.48 -16.60 -18.57
CA LEU A 490 0.58 -17.40 -17.93
C LEU A 490 0.04 -18.69 -17.31
N ALA A 491 -1.14 -18.63 -16.69
CA ALA A 491 -1.80 -19.79 -16.10
C ALA A 491 -2.49 -20.71 -17.13
N ASP A 492 -2.33 -20.42 -18.43
CA ASP A 492 -2.99 -21.10 -19.54
C ASP A 492 -4.53 -21.15 -19.38
N ARG A 493 -5.11 -20.08 -18.82
CA ARG A 493 -6.56 -19.86 -18.68
C ARG A 493 -7.14 -19.11 -19.88
N ALA A 494 -6.30 -18.33 -20.56
CA ALA A 494 -6.63 -17.61 -21.78
C ALA A 494 -5.50 -17.72 -22.80
N ASP A 495 -5.85 -17.60 -24.08
CA ASP A 495 -4.92 -17.52 -25.21
C ASP A 495 -4.71 -16.06 -25.63
N ILE A 496 -5.71 -15.21 -25.38
CA ILE A 496 -5.73 -13.77 -25.65
C ILE A 496 -6.29 -13.05 -24.43
N ALA A 497 -5.63 -11.96 -24.01
CA ALA A 497 -6.16 -11.06 -22.99
C ALA A 497 -6.38 -9.66 -23.57
N VAL A 498 -7.58 -9.11 -23.38
CA VAL A 498 -7.93 -7.72 -23.74
C VAL A 498 -7.99 -6.91 -22.45
N CYS A 499 -7.04 -6.01 -22.26
CA CYS A 499 -6.86 -5.28 -21.00
C CYS A 499 -6.97 -3.78 -21.23
N GLY A 500 -7.64 -3.07 -20.34
CA GLY A 500 -7.85 -1.64 -20.54
C GLY A 500 -8.55 -0.95 -19.39
N GLY A 501 -9.27 0.12 -19.71
CA GLY A 501 -10.16 0.82 -18.80
C GLY A 501 -10.89 1.98 -19.48
N ALA A 502 -11.90 2.52 -18.80
CA ALA A 502 -12.67 3.66 -19.27
C ALA A 502 -13.10 4.55 -18.09
N PHE A 503 -13.29 5.84 -18.37
CA PHE A 503 -13.76 6.83 -17.41
C PHE A 503 -14.38 8.02 -18.15
N ALA A 504 -15.55 8.47 -17.67
CA ALA A 504 -16.19 9.71 -18.06
C ALA A 504 -16.38 10.58 -16.81
N LEU A 505 -16.05 11.87 -16.93
CA LEU A 505 -16.27 12.79 -15.82
C LEU A 505 -17.77 13.04 -15.63
N ALA A 506 -18.21 13.06 -14.37
CA ALA A 506 -19.57 13.37 -13.97
C ALA A 506 -19.65 14.58 -13.00
N PRO A 507 -20.80 15.26 -12.89
CA PRO A 507 -20.98 16.41 -12.03
C PRO A 507 -20.65 16.16 -10.56
N SER A 508 -21.17 15.08 -9.97
CA SER A 508 -21.00 14.84 -8.53
C SER A 508 -19.54 14.60 -8.15
N GLY A 509 -18.81 13.80 -8.94
CA GLY A 509 -17.38 13.57 -8.75
C GLY A 509 -16.57 14.86 -8.77
N SER A 510 -16.91 15.81 -9.66
CA SER A 510 -16.25 17.13 -9.72
C SER A 510 -16.54 17.97 -8.47
N VAL A 511 -17.78 17.96 -7.98
CA VAL A 511 -18.20 18.64 -6.75
C VAL A 511 -17.45 18.08 -5.55
N LEU A 512 -17.46 16.76 -5.38
CA LEU A 512 -16.86 16.09 -4.22
C LEU A 512 -15.34 16.20 -4.23
N PHE A 513 -14.68 16.01 -5.37
CA PHE A 513 -13.23 16.13 -5.45
C PHE A 513 -12.76 17.56 -5.16
N SER A 514 -13.56 18.57 -5.50
CA SER A 514 -13.24 19.96 -5.16
C SER A 514 -13.14 20.18 -3.64
N LYS A 515 -13.87 19.42 -2.82
CA LYS A 515 -13.82 19.55 -1.34
C LYS A 515 -12.52 19.06 -0.73
N LEU A 516 -11.76 18.22 -1.44
CA LEU A 516 -10.39 17.86 -1.07
C LEU A 516 -9.39 19.00 -1.32
N GLY A 517 -9.80 20.06 -2.05
CA GLY A 517 -8.89 21.10 -2.51
C GLY A 517 -7.89 20.62 -3.56
N GLY A 518 -8.15 19.48 -4.22
CA GLY A 518 -7.22 18.83 -5.13
C GLY A 518 -7.34 19.20 -6.61
N LEU A 519 -8.40 19.89 -7.04
CA LEU A 519 -8.53 20.36 -8.43
C LEU A 519 -7.61 21.56 -8.69
N SER A 520 -7.12 21.70 -9.91
CA SER A 520 -6.37 22.89 -10.32
C SER A 520 -7.22 24.14 -10.15
N ARG A 521 -6.63 25.22 -9.62
CA ARG A 521 -7.27 26.53 -9.47
C ARG A 521 -7.09 27.39 -10.71
N THR A 522 -5.96 27.24 -11.39
CA THR A 522 -5.63 27.91 -12.65
C THR A 522 -6.39 27.35 -13.85
N GLY A 523 -6.96 26.14 -13.72
CA GLY A 523 -7.64 25.46 -14.82
C GLY A 523 -6.65 24.87 -15.83
N GLU A 524 -5.43 24.55 -15.37
CA GLU A 524 -4.41 23.86 -16.16
C GLU A 524 -3.75 22.76 -15.31
N LEU A 525 -3.47 21.61 -15.91
CA LEU A 525 -2.75 20.54 -15.23
C LEU A 525 -1.24 20.68 -15.50
N ARG A 526 -0.45 21.00 -14.47
CA ARG A 526 1.00 21.26 -14.57
C ARG A 526 1.84 20.21 -13.85
N ALA A 527 1.76 18.95 -14.29
CA ALA A 527 2.47 17.85 -13.64
C ALA A 527 3.99 18.09 -13.56
N LEU A 528 4.56 17.82 -12.39
CA LEU A 528 5.98 17.97 -12.01
C LEU A 528 6.51 19.41 -11.97
N ASP A 529 5.68 20.41 -12.25
CA ASP A 529 6.06 21.82 -12.29
C ASP A 529 6.00 22.48 -10.90
N ARG A 530 6.81 23.52 -10.68
CA ARG A 530 6.78 24.31 -9.43
C ARG A 530 5.45 25.02 -9.22
N ASP A 531 4.75 25.37 -10.30
CA ASP A 531 3.48 26.10 -10.29
C ASP A 531 2.29 25.13 -10.40
N ALA A 532 2.51 23.82 -10.19
CA ALA A 532 1.45 22.83 -10.05
C ALA A 532 0.52 23.18 -8.88
N ASP A 533 -0.79 23.17 -9.11
CA ASP A 533 -1.78 23.60 -8.12
C ASP A 533 -2.96 22.62 -7.95
N GLY A 534 -2.96 21.51 -8.69
CA GLY A 534 -3.99 20.48 -8.62
C GLY A 534 -4.15 19.69 -9.92
N VAL A 535 -5.08 18.73 -9.88
CA VAL A 535 -5.44 17.87 -11.02
C VAL A 535 -6.59 18.46 -11.82
N LEU A 536 -6.68 18.08 -13.10
CA LEU A 536 -7.91 18.13 -13.88
C LEU A 536 -8.20 16.73 -14.39
N PHE A 537 -9.40 16.22 -14.11
CA PHE A 537 -9.84 14.95 -14.66
C PHE A 537 -10.12 15.09 -16.15
N SER A 538 -10.16 13.96 -16.83
CA SER A 538 -10.48 13.90 -18.24
C SER A 538 -11.28 12.67 -18.56
N ASP A 539 -12.15 12.75 -19.54
CA ASP A 539 -12.69 11.57 -20.19
C ASP A 539 -11.57 10.73 -20.81
N GLY A 540 -11.79 9.42 -20.94
CA GLY A 540 -10.97 8.58 -21.79
C GLY A 540 -11.21 7.08 -21.64
N ALA A 541 -10.87 6.34 -22.68
CA ALA A 541 -10.81 4.89 -22.68
C ALA A 541 -9.57 4.40 -23.42
N GLY A 542 -9.13 3.19 -23.10
CA GLY A 542 -8.04 2.53 -23.80
C GLY A 542 -8.06 1.03 -23.61
N ALA A 543 -7.53 0.31 -24.60
CA ALA A 543 -7.38 -1.14 -24.59
C ALA A 543 -6.06 -1.56 -25.24
N VAL A 544 -5.47 -2.63 -24.72
CA VAL A 544 -4.34 -3.34 -25.30
C VAL A 544 -4.68 -4.82 -25.39
N VAL A 545 -4.16 -5.48 -26.43
CA VAL A 545 -4.30 -6.93 -26.60
C VAL A 545 -2.98 -7.59 -26.29
N LEU A 546 -3.02 -8.56 -25.38
CA LEU A 546 -1.87 -9.31 -24.89
C LEU A 546 -1.94 -10.75 -25.36
N LYS A 547 -0.78 -11.28 -25.71
CA LYS A 547 -0.55 -12.71 -25.98
C LYS A 547 0.78 -13.14 -25.38
N ARG A 548 0.93 -14.44 -25.14
CA ARG A 548 2.26 -15.04 -24.99
C ARG A 548 3.10 -14.74 -26.24
N LEU A 549 4.38 -14.41 -26.09
CA LEU A 549 5.25 -14.01 -27.19
C LEU A 549 5.44 -15.15 -28.19
N SER A 550 5.54 -16.40 -27.71
CA SER A 550 5.55 -17.58 -28.58
C SER A 550 4.30 -17.66 -29.46
N ARG A 551 3.12 -17.42 -28.89
CA ARG A 551 1.83 -17.40 -29.59
C ARG A 551 1.77 -16.25 -30.59
N ALA A 552 2.13 -15.03 -30.18
CA ALA A 552 2.16 -13.87 -31.07
C ALA A 552 3.06 -14.12 -32.30
N ARG A 553 4.23 -14.74 -32.09
CA ARG A 553 5.14 -15.11 -33.18
C ARG A 553 4.57 -16.20 -34.09
N ALA A 554 3.93 -17.23 -33.51
CA ALA A 554 3.30 -18.31 -34.27
C ALA A 554 2.15 -17.79 -35.14
N ASP A 555 1.37 -16.86 -34.61
CA ASP A 555 0.26 -16.21 -35.29
C ASP A 555 0.73 -15.18 -36.34
N GLY A 556 1.99 -14.76 -36.30
CA GLY A 556 2.53 -13.69 -37.15
C GLY A 556 2.05 -12.30 -36.75
N ASP A 557 1.61 -12.12 -35.50
CA ASP A 557 1.20 -10.83 -34.97
C ASP A 557 2.38 -9.86 -34.91
N ARG A 558 2.07 -8.58 -35.10
CA ARG A 558 3.05 -7.52 -34.84
C ARG A 558 3.21 -7.33 -33.33
N VAL A 559 4.41 -7.61 -32.81
CA VAL A 559 4.75 -7.28 -31.42
C VAL A 559 5.08 -5.79 -31.29
N LEU A 560 4.25 -5.07 -30.52
CA LEU A 560 4.41 -3.63 -30.26
C LEU A 560 5.42 -3.35 -29.15
N GLY A 561 5.53 -4.27 -28.20
CA GLY A 561 6.41 -4.23 -27.04
C GLY A 561 6.11 -5.41 -26.12
N LEU A 562 6.87 -5.53 -25.04
CA LEU A 562 6.72 -6.58 -24.04
C LEU A 562 6.36 -5.97 -22.69
N ILE A 563 5.45 -6.58 -21.95
CA ILE A 563 5.29 -6.27 -20.53
C ILE A 563 6.43 -7.00 -19.80
N ALA A 564 7.34 -6.28 -19.16
CA ALA A 564 8.52 -6.89 -18.53
C ALA A 564 8.26 -7.31 -17.08
N GLY A 565 7.39 -6.59 -16.37
CA GLY A 565 6.99 -6.94 -15.01
C GLY A 565 6.03 -5.90 -14.44
N VAL A 566 5.20 -6.35 -13.49
CA VAL A 566 4.22 -5.50 -12.81
C VAL A 566 4.32 -5.71 -11.31
N GLY A 567 4.46 -4.60 -10.59
CA GLY A 567 4.46 -4.57 -9.13
C GLY A 567 3.23 -3.84 -8.62
N LEU A 568 2.50 -4.50 -7.72
CA LEU A 568 1.28 -3.99 -7.10
C LEU A 568 1.51 -3.84 -5.60
N SER A 569 0.93 -2.82 -4.96
CA SER A 569 1.00 -2.66 -3.51
C SER A 569 -0.15 -1.79 -2.97
N ALA A 570 -0.26 -1.76 -1.65
CA ALA A 570 -1.08 -0.82 -0.92
C ALA A 570 -0.19 0.00 0.02
N ASP A 571 -0.54 1.27 0.27
CA ASP A 571 0.21 2.16 1.16
C ASP A 571 0.19 1.69 2.63
N GLY A 572 -0.81 0.91 3.02
CA GLY A 572 -1.07 0.58 4.41
C GLY A 572 -1.48 1.80 5.23
N LYS A 573 -1.05 1.86 6.49
CA LYS A 573 -1.45 2.90 7.43
C LYS A 573 -0.81 4.25 7.09
N GLY A 574 -1.67 5.24 6.85
CA GLY A 574 -1.30 6.61 6.52
C GLY A 574 -1.95 7.66 7.43
N ARG A 575 -1.71 8.95 7.11
CA ARG A 575 -2.31 10.10 7.83
C ARG A 575 -3.79 10.29 7.49
N ALA A 576 -4.12 10.14 6.21
CA ALA A 576 -5.47 10.19 5.66
C ALA A 576 -5.55 9.17 4.53
N ILE A 577 -6.76 8.70 4.20
CA ILE A 577 -6.94 7.65 3.19
C ILE A 577 -6.64 8.12 1.76
N TYR A 578 -6.67 9.44 1.54
CA TYR A 578 -6.37 10.08 0.27
C TYR A 578 -4.92 10.60 0.17
N ALA A 579 -4.16 10.54 1.26
CA ALA A 579 -2.79 11.02 1.28
C ALA A 579 -1.85 9.91 0.76
N PRO A 580 -1.02 10.19 -0.27
CA PRO A 580 -0.12 9.18 -0.83
C PRO A 580 1.02 8.84 0.14
N ALA A 581 1.50 7.60 0.10
CA ALA A 581 2.66 7.16 0.87
C ALA A 581 3.81 6.65 -0.03
N ARG A 582 4.98 7.28 0.13
CA ARG A 582 6.22 6.92 -0.59
C ARG A 582 6.57 5.43 -0.47
N ALA A 583 6.41 4.84 0.72
CA ALA A 583 6.76 3.44 0.97
C ALA A 583 5.93 2.46 0.13
N GLY A 584 4.63 2.73 -0.09
CA GLY A 584 3.79 1.90 -0.95
C GLY A 584 4.22 1.98 -2.42
N GLN A 585 4.50 3.18 -2.91
CA GLN A 585 5.00 3.40 -4.27
C GLN A 585 6.37 2.74 -4.52
N GLU A 586 7.29 2.82 -3.55
CA GLU A 586 8.58 2.13 -3.58
C GLU A 586 8.41 0.61 -3.56
N LEU A 587 7.45 0.08 -2.79
CA LEU A 587 7.15 -1.35 -2.75
C LEU A 587 6.63 -1.86 -4.10
N ALA A 588 5.72 -1.12 -4.75
CA ALA A 588 5.25 -1.44 -6.11
C ALA A 588 6.42 -1.41 -7.10
N THR A 589 7.27 -0.37 -7.06
CA THR A 589 8.45 -0.24 -7.92
C THR A 589 9.43 -1.40 -7.72
N SER A 590 9.73 -1.74 -6.45
CA SER A 590 10.62 -2.85 -6.08
C SER A 590 10.09 -4.19 -6.59
N ARG A 591 8.76 -4.43 -6.48
CA ARG A 591 8.13 -5.66 -6.98
C ARG A 591 8.25 -5.78 -8.51
N ALA A 592 8.01 -4.70 -9.24
CA ALA A 592 8.12 -4.69 -10.71
C ALA A 592 9.56 -5.01 -11.18
N LEU A 593 10.55 -4.35 -10.58
CA LEU A 593 11.97 -4.57 -10.88
C LEU A 593 12.41 -6.00 -10.51
N ARG A 594 12.02 -6.48 -9.32
CA ARG A 594 12.37 -7.83 -8.86
C ARG A 594 11.80 -8.92 -9.76
N LYS A 595 10.52 -8.82 -10.13
CA LYS A 595 9.87 -9.81 -10.98
C LYS A 595 10.46 -9.83 -12.38
N SER A 596 10.69 -8.66 -12.98
CA SER A 596 11.25 -8.55 -14.33
C SER A 596 12.72 -8.95 -14.42
N GLY A 597 13.47 -8.86 -13.31
CA GLY A 597 14.93 -8.99 -13.32
C GLY A 597 15.64 -7.78 -13.94
N VAL A 598 14.91 -6.69 -14.21
CA VAL A 598 15.46 -5.41 -14.69
C VAL A 598 16.06 -4.65 -13.51
N GLY A 599 17.32 -4.24 -13.64
CA GLY A 599 17.98 -3.37 -12.67
C GLY A 599 17.42 -1.95 -12.75
N ALA A 600 17.39 -1.23 -11.62
CA ALA A 600 16.88 0.14 -11.62
C ALA A 600 17.62 1.08 -12.59
N ALA A 601 18.95 0.95 -12.69
CA ALA A 601 19.76 1.71 -13.64
C ALA A 601 19.54 1.34 -15.12
N GLU A 602 18.82 0.25 -15.39
CA GLU A 602 18.49 -0.19 -16.76
C GLU A 602 17.14 0.37 -17.24
N VAL A 603 16.40 1.10 -16.39
CA VAL A 603 15.20 1.82 -16.81
C VAL A 603 15.60 3.13 -17.49
N ASP A 604 15.20 3.27 -18.75
CA ASP A 604 15.63 4.38 -19.60
C ASP A 604 14.71 5.62 -19.50
N TRP A 605 13.45 5.43 -19.11
CA TRP A 605 12.45 6.50 -19.04
C TRP A 605 11.32 6.13 -18.08
N VAL A 606 10.80 7.12 -17.35
CA VAL A 606 9.61 6.97 -16.49
C VAL A 606 8.48 7.85 -16.98
N ILE A 607 7.33 7.23 -17.25
CA ILE A 607 6.04 7.91 -17.34
C ILE A 607 5.40 7.84 -15.94
N ALA A 608 5.55 8.93 -15.20
CA ALA A 608 5.05 9.09 -13.84
C ALA A 608 3.52 9.15 -13.80
N HIS A 609 2.95 8.81 -12.64
CA HIS A 609 1.56 9.07 -12.35
C HIS A 609 1.27 10.58 -12.32
N ALA A 610 2.18 11.39 -11.80
CA ALA A 610 2.17 12.85 -11.62
C ALA A 610 0.94 13.55 -12.20
N THR A 611 0.04 13.95 -11.31
CA THR A 611 -1.27 14.51 -11.62
C THR A 611 -1.30 16.03 -11.54
N GLY A 612 -0.17 16.67 -11.23
CA GLY A 612 -0.13 18.11 -10.95
C GLY A 612 -0.58 18.45 -9.53
N THR A 613 -0.79 17.44 -8.68
CA THR A 613 -1.07 17.67 -7.26
C THR A 613 0.25 17.85 -6.52
N PRO A 614 0.50 18.98 -5.82
CA PRO A 614 1.81 19.29 -5.25
C PRO A 614 2.39 18.19 -4.35
N ALA A 615 1.55 17.61 -3.48
CA ALA A 615 1.94 16.56 -2.55
C ALA A 615 2.13 15.20 -3.24
N GLY A 616 1.28 14.88 -4.22
CA GLY A 616 1.38 13.63 -4.98
C GLY A 616 2.63 13.58 -5.83
N ASP A 617 2.87 14.64 -6.61
CA ASP A 617 4.05 14.77 -7.47
C ASP A 617 5.35 14.77 -6.65
N GLU A 618 5.36 15.37 -5.46
CA GLU A 618 6.53 15.34 -4.55
C GLU A 618 6.80 13.95 -3.98
N VAL A 619 5.77 13.27 -3.46
CA VAL A 619 5.92 11.91 -2.91
C VAL A 619 6.41 10.93 -3.98
N GLU A 620 5.85 11.03 -5.19
CA GLU A 620 6.27 10.21 -6.32
C GLU A 620 7.71 10.51 -6.74
N PHE A 621 8.06 11.79 -6.93
CA PHE A 621 9.41 12.14 -7.36
C PHE A 621 10.46 11.69 -6.34
N ASP A 622 10.18 11.79 -5.05
CA ASP A 622 11.07 11.28 -3.99
C ASP A 622 11.20 9.76 -3.97
N GLY A 623 10.14 9.03 -4.30
CA GLY A 623 10.17 7.58 -4.49
C GLY A 623 11.03 7.21 -5.69
N LEU A 624 10.79 7.83 -6.85
CA LEU A 624 11.57 7.63 -8.07
C LEU A 624 13.05 7.96 -7.86
N ARG A 625 13.37 9.07 -7.18
CA ARG A 625 14.74 9.48 -6.85
C ARG A 625 15.49 8.41 -6.05
N THR A 626 14.78 7.69 -5.20
CA THR A 626 15.38 6.64 -4.37
C THR A 626 15.51 5.32 -5.11
N MET A 627 14.51 4.97 -5.91
CA MET A 627 14.49 3.71 -6.63
C MET A 627 15.39 3.73 -7.86
N TYR A 628 15.44 4.83 -8.60
CA TYR A 628 16.14 4.98 -9.88
C TYR A 628 17.43 5.83 -9.80
N GLY A 629 17.93 6.06 -8.59
CA GLY A 629 19.21 6.75 -8.37
C GLY A 629 20.36 6.00 -9.04
N GLY A 630 21.18 6.72 -9.82
CA GLY A 630 22.28 6.11 -10.59
C GLY A 630 23.17 7.12 -11.30
N SER A 631 24.08 6.63 -12.13
CA SER A 631 24.98 7.46 -12.95
C SER A 631 24.32 7.96 -14.24
N ASP A 632 23.42 7.16 -14.82
CA ASP A 632 22.79 7.44 -16.11
C ASP A 632 21.55 8.31 -15.93
N THR A 633 21.36 9.26 -16.83
CA THR A 633 20.20 10.16 -16.79
C THR A 633 18.91 9.41 -17.13
N VAL A 634 17.87 9.59 -16.30
CA VAL A 634 16.54 9.01 -16.51
C VAL A 634 15.52 10.14 -16.68
N PRO A 635 14.92 10.34 -17.87
CA PRO A 635 13.83 11.29 -18.06
C PRO A 635 12.58 10.85 -17.29
N VAL A 636 11.82 11.82 -16.81
CA VAL A 636 10.53 11.65 -16.12
C VAL A 636 9.51 12.59 -16.74
N THR A 637 8.38 12.03 -17.19
CA THR A 637 7.30 12.77 -17.85
C THR A 637 5.93 12.31 -17.35
N SER A 638 4.87 13.06 -17.62
CA SER A 638 3.47 12.66 -17.43
C SER A 638 2.60 13.26 -18.53
N ASN A 639 1.90 12.38 -19.26
CA ASN A 639 0.95 12.76 -20.30
C ASN A 639 -0.27 13.53 -19.78
N LYS A 640 -0.53 13.51 -18.46
CA LYS A 640 -1.69 14.17 -17.84
C LYS A 640 -1.61 15.69 -17.97
N SER A 641 -0.42 16.26 -18.09
CA SER A 641 -0.21 17.69 -18.38
C SER A 641 -0.85 18.15 -19.70
N LEU A 642 -1.08 17.20 -20.60
CA LEU A 642 -1.62 17.43 -21.93
C LEU A 642 -3.08 17.02 -22.03
N ILE A 643 -3.40 15.77 -21.68
CA ILE A 643 -4.74 15.19 -21.86
C ILE A 643 -5.60 15.21 -20.59
N GLY A 644 -5.09 15.71 -19.47
CA GLY A 644 -5.75 15.55 -18.17
C GLY A 644 -5.64 14.13 -17.61
N HIS A 645 -6.23 13.92 -16.44
CA HIS A 645 -6.23 12.62 -15.79
C HIS A 645 -7.43 11.78 -16.22
N THR A 646 -7.21 10.80 -17.11
CA THR A 646 -8.24 9.89 -17.65
C THR A 646 -8.73 8.81 -16.66
N GLY A 647 -8.74 9.12 -15.36
CA GLY A 647 -9.20 8.25 -14.29
C GLY A 647 -8.67 6.82 -14.38
N TRP A 648 -9.59 5.87 -14.50
CA TRP A 648 -9.34 4.43 -14.50
C TRP A 648 -8.63 3.92 -15.77
N ALA A 649 -8.66 4.70 -16.86
CA ALA A 649 -7.94 4.42 -18.10
C ALA A 649 -6.49 4.96 -18.10
N ALA A 650 -6.08 5.76 -17.10
CA ALA A 650 -4.81 6.51 -17.15
C ALA A 650 -3.56 5.63 -17.28
N GLY A 651 -3.57 4.43 -16.69
CA GLY A 651 -2.50 3.45 -16.79
C GLY A 651 -2.31 2.95 -18.22
N VAL A 652 -3.38 2.42 -18.84
CA VAL A 652 -3.30 1.89 -20.22
C VAL A 652 -2.97 2.98 -21.24
N VAL A 653 -3.48 4.21 -21.07
CA VAL A 653 -3.10 5.35 -21.93
C VAL A 653 -1.59 5.64 -21.83
N SER A 654 -1.02 5.51 -20.63
CA SER A 654 0.42 5.69 -20.40
C SER A 654 1.25 4.52 -20.96
N VAL A 655 0.73 3.30 -20.96
CA VAL A 655 1.34 2.16 -21.65
C VAL A 655 1.34 2.37 -23.16
N ILE A 656 0.23 2.85 -23.75
CA ILE A 656 0.16 3.16 -25.18
C ILE A 656 1.14 4.28 -25.55
N HIS A 657 1.27 5.31 -24.71
CA HIS A 657 2.31 6.33 -24.86
C HIS A 657 3.71 5.72 -24.91
N ALA A 658 4.06 4.82 -23.98
CA ALA A 658 5.35 4.14 -23.97
C ALA A 658 5.60 3.34 -25.28
N LEU A 659 4.59 2.59 -25.75
CA LEU A 659 4.68 1.80 -26.98
C LEU A 659 4.85 2.68 -28.23
N LEU A 660 4.18 3.83 -28.28
CA LEU A 660 4.32 4.80 -29.37
C LEU A 660 5.72 5.44 -29.38
N ALA A 661 6.23 5.85 -28.21
CA ALA A 661 7.58 6.40 -28.08
C ALA A 661 8.66 5.40 -28.52
N LEU A 662 8.52 4.12 -28.16
CA LEU A 662 9.40 3.04 -28.62
C LEU A 662 9.33 2.84 -30.14
N ARG A 663 8.13 2.91 -30.72
CA ARG A 663 7.90 2.80 -32.17
C ARG A 663 8.54 3.96 -32.95
N HIS A 664 8.47 5.17 -32.40
CA HIS A 664 8.93 6.40 -33.05
C HIS A 664 10.35 6.83 -32.63
N ASP A 665 11.02 6.05 -31.79
CA ASP A 665 12.39 6.31 -31.30
C ASP A 665 12.55 7.72 -30.69
N LEU A 666 11.53 8.21 -29.98
CA LEU A 666 11.46 9.57 -29.44
C LEU A 666 10.74 9.59 -28.08
N ILE A 667 11.30 10.30 -27.09
CA ILE A 667 10.61 10.65 -25.84
C ILE A 667 10.01 12.04 -26.00
N PRO A 668 8.68 12.21 -25.88
CA PRO A 668 8.04 13.52 -25.92
C PRO A 668 8.45 14.46 -24.79
N ALA A 669 8.26 15.76 -25.00
CA ALA A 669 8.47 16.76 -23.96
C ALA A 669 7.43 16.64 -22.83
N GLN A 670 7.78 17.14 -21.64
CA GLN A 670 6.82 17.46 -20.60
C GLN A 670 6.13 18.78 -20.94
N TYR A 671 4.82 18.75 -21.19
CA TYR A 671 4.04 19.95 -21.46
C TYR A 671 3.69 20.70 -20.19
N ARG A 672 3.49 22.02 -20.34
CA ARG A 672 3.18 22.96 -19.25
C ARG A 672 4.17 22.92 -18.09
N PHE A 673 5.43 22.61 -18.40
CA PHE A 673 6.54 22.58 -17.46
C PHE A 673 7.51 23.71 -17.75
N THR A 674 7.76 24.53 -16.73
CA THR A 674 8.71 25.63 -16.72
C THR A 674 9.95 25.25 -15.91
N ALA A 675 9.76 24.76 -14.69
CA ALA A 675 10.84 24.35 -13.79
C ALA A 675 10.32 23.42 -12.69
N ALA A 676 11.17 22.49 -12.26
CA ALA A 676 10.84 21.63 -11.12
C ALA A 676 10.82 22.42 -9.81
N PRO A 677 9.98 22.03 -8.82
CA PRO A 677 10.05 22.55 -7.47
C PRO A 677 11.42 22.34 -6.81
N ASP A 678 11.92 23.30 -6.03
CA ASP A 678 13.21 23.18 -5.30
C ASP A 678 13.29 21.93 -4.41
N ARG A 679 12.16 21.51 -3.84
CA ARG A 679 12.04 20.32 -2.98
C ARG A 679 12.36 19.01 -3.71
N PHE A 680 12.23 18.96 -5.04
CA PHE A 680 12.66 17.80 -5.84
C PHE A 680 14.18 17.65 -5.85
N ARG A 681 14.92 18.74 -5.58
CA ARG A 681 16.39 18.78 -5.59
C ARG A 681 16.97 18.18 -6.87
N LEU A 682 16.39 18.54 -8.02
CA LEU A 682 16.69 17.93 -9.32
C LEU A 682 18.19 17.89 -9.63
N ALA A 683 18.94 18.94 -9.29
CA ALA A 683 20.40 19.02 -9.47
C ALA A 683 21.21 17.99 -8.65
N SER A 684 20.61 17.31 -7.67
CA SER A 684 21.23 16.28 -6.85
C SER A 684 20.92 14.85 -7.30
N THR A 685 20.20 14.69 -8.42
CA THR A 685 19.75 13.40 -8.93
C THR A 685 20.14 13.22 -10.40
N ASN A 686 20.03 12.00 -10.89
CA ASN A 686 20.12 11.67 -12.31
C ASN A 686 18.77 11.78 -13.04
N LEU A 687 17.69 12.17 -12.34
CA LEU A 687 16.38 12.32 -12.96
C LEU A 687 16.31 13.66 -13.69
N THR A 688 15.67 13.69 -14.86
CA THR A 688 15.47 14.92 -15.65
C THR A 688 14.02 15.02 -16.12
N ILE A 689 13.55 16.24 -16.37
CA ILE A 689 12.22 16.49 -16.94
C ILE A 689 12.43 17.21 -18.27
N PRO A 690 12.22 16.54 -19.42
CA PRO A 690 12.55 17.11 -20.72
C PRO A 690 11.57 18.22 -21.11
N THR A 691 12.06 19.41 -21.45
CA THR A 691 11.25 20.54 -21.96
C THR A 691 11.10 20.54 -23.48
N ALA A 692 11.81 19.65 -24.17
CA ALA A 692 11.74 19.46 -25.61
C ALA A 692 11.79 17.95 -25.92
N PRO A 693 11.21 17.49 -27.04
CA PRO A 693 11.31 16.10 -27.44
C PRO A 693 12.78 15.69 -27.57
N MET A 694 13.12 14.50 -27.07
CA MET A 694 14.49 13.98 -27.10
C MET A 694 14.56 12.65 -27.84
N PRO A 695 15.63 12.39 -28.61
CA PRO A 695 15.83 11.09 -29.24
C PRO A 695 15.81 9.97 -28.20
N PHE A 696 15.19 8.84 -28.53
CA PHE A 696 15.22 7.64 -27.71
C PHE A 696 16.08 6.56 -28.38
N PRO A 697 17.42 6.73 -28.42
CA PRO A 697 18.27 5.88 -29.22
C PRO A 697 18.19 4.42 -28.75
N ARG A 698 18.19 3.50 -29.71
CA ARG A 698 18.29 2.07 -29.43
C ARG A 698 19.60 1.76 -28.72
N ARG A 699 19.57 0.75 -27.86
CA ARG A 699 20.78 0.22 -27.22
C ARG A 699 21.17 -1.11 -27.90
N ASP A 700 22.47 -1.33 -28.00
CA ASP A 700 23.02 -2.50 -28.70
C ASP A 700 23.05 -3.73 -27.79
N ASP A 701 23.17 -3.52 -26.47
CA ASP A 701 23.41 -4.54 -25.46
C ASP A 701 22.14 -4.97 -24.69
N ARG A 702 21.07 -4.16 -24.72
CA ARG A 702 19.80 -4.45 -24.04
C ARG A 702 18.59 -3.79 -24.70
N PRO A 703 17.37 -4.32 -24.51
CA PRO A 703 16.14 -3.60 -24.88
C PRO A 703 15.98 -2.30 -24.09
N ARG A 704 15.40 -1.28 -24.73
CA ARG A 704 14.94 -0.07 -24.03
C ARG A 704 13.82 -0.44 -23.06
N THR A 705 13.86 0.10 -21.85
CA THR A 705 12.84 -0.15 -20.81
C THR A 705 12.19 1.15 -20.35
N VAL A 706 10.86 1.21 -20.39
CA VAL A 706 10.05 2.33 -19.93
C VAL A 706 9.25 1.89 -18.70
N ALA A 707 9.29 2.66 -17.63
CA ALA A 707 8.46 2.47 -16.46
C ALA A 707 7.18 3.31 -16.56
N VAL A 708 6.05 2.74 -16.14
CA VAL A 708 4.74 3.40 -16.09
C VAL A 708 4.18 3.26 -14.67
N SER A 709 3.94 4.38 -14.00
CA SER A 709 3.43 4.42 -12.63
C SER A 709 1.94 4.80 -12.60
N GLY A 710 1.18 4.15 -11.72
CA GLY A 710 -0.22 4.47 -11.44
C GLY A 710 -0.51 4.36 -9.96
N PHE A 711 -0.90 5.47 -9.32
CA PHE A 711 -1.17 5.53 -7.89
C PHE A 711 -2.62 5.94 -7.66
N GLY A 712 -3.42 4.99 -7.20
CA GLY A 712 -4.85 5.18 -6.99
C GLY A 712 -5.18 5.72 -5.60
N PHE A 713 -6.31 6.41 -5.53
CA PHE A 713 -6.92 6.86 -4.29
C PHE A 713 -7.12 5.69 -3.32
N GLY A 714 -6.91 5.91 -2.02
CA GLY A 714 -6.85 4.82 -1.04
C GLY A 714 -5.46 4.19 -0.91
N GLY A 715 -4.49 4.63 -1.70
CA GLY A 715 -3.11 4.13 -1.67
C GLY A 715 -2.94 2.81 -2.40
N THR A 716 -3.63 2.62 -3.54
CA THR A 716 -3.54 1.44 -4.42
C THR A 716 -2.52 1.67 -5.53
N ASN A 717 -1.33 1.10 -5.41
CA ASN A 717 -0.21 1.42 -6.31
C ASN A 717 0.06 0.32 -7.31
N ALA A 718 0.36 0.72 -8.54
CA ALA A 718 0.88 -0.14 -9.59
C ALA A 718 2.09 0.50 -10.26
N HIS A 719 3.09 -0.32 -10.57
CA HIS A 719 4.26 0.06 -11.34
C HIS A 719 4.53 -1.00 -12.39
N LEU A 720 4.50 -0.62 -13.66
CA LEU A 720 4.62 -1.53 -14.80
C LEU A 720 5.85 -1.18 -15.63
N LEU A 721 6.59 -2.20 -16.06
CA LEU A 721 7.74 -2.04 -16.96
C LEU A 721 7.36 -2.52 -18.36
N VAL A 722 7.61 -1.68 -19.37
CA VAL A 722 7.45 -1.99 -20.81
C VAL A 722 8.84 -2.10 -21.44
N GLN A 723 9.11 -3.18 -22.16
CA GLN A 723 10.35 -3.37 -22.92
C GLN A 723 10.11 -3.31 -24.42
N GLU A 724 11.08 -2.74 -25.13
CA GLU A 724 11.19 -2.86 -26.59
C GLU A 724 11.25 -4.33 -27.01
N HIS A 725 10.54 -4.70 -28.07
CA HIS A 725 10.74 -6.00 -28.69
C HIS A 725 11.94 -5.99 -29.63
N ARG A 726 13.01 -6.69 -29.24
CA ARG A 726 14.22 -6.90 -30.04
C ARG A 726 14.43 -8.39 -30.30
N PRO A 727 14.14 -8.92 -31.51
CA PRO A 727 14.30 -10.34 -31.81
C PRO A 727 15.73 -10.87 -31.64
N ASP A 728 16.72 -9.99 -31.76
CA ASP A 728 18.14 -10.26 -31.63
C ASP A 728 18.66 -10.25 -30.19
N LEU A 729 17.84 -9.82 -29.22
CA LEU A 729 18.18 -9.77 -27.81
C LEU A 729 17.20 -10.63 -26.99
N SER A 730 17.70 -11.21 -25.91
CA SER A 730 16.82 -11.87 -24.93
C SER A 730 16.13 -10.82 -24.07
N PRO A 731 14.79 -10.82 -23.96
CA PRO A 731 14.09 -9.90 -23.08
C PRO A 731 14.31 -10.29 -21.60
N ARG A 732 14.23 -9.30 -20.71
CA ARG A 732 14.23 -9.52 -19.26
C ARG A 732 12.81 -9.31 -18.75
N CYS A 733 12.06 -10.40 -18.77
CA CYS A 733 10.68 -10.44 -18.35
C CYS A 733 10.49 -11.44 -17.21
N GLY A 734 9.59 -11.13 -16.30
CA GLY A 734 9.14 -12.06 -15.28
C GLY A 734 7.99 -11.49 -14.46
N TYR A 735 7.14 -12.39 -13.98
CA TYR A 735 5.82 -12.05 -13.43
C TYR A 735 5.51 -12.72 -12.09
N GLY A 736 6.47 -13.48 -11.55
CA GLY A 736 6.31 -14.34 -10.38
C GLY A 736 6.97 -15.71 -10.62
N GLY A 737 6.79 -16.64 -9.68
CA GLY A 737 7.07 -18.05 -9.94
C GLY A 737 5.95 -18.71 -10.75
N ALA A 738 6.14 -19.98 -11.11
CA ALA A 738 5.09 -20.80 -11.69
C ALA A 738 3.83 -20.77 -10.81
N PRO A 739 2.62 -20.69 -11.41
CA PRO A 739 1.39 -20.74 -10.62
C PRO A 739 1.34 -22.06 -9.84
N HIS A 740 1.47 -21.95 -8.51
CA HIS A 740 1.44 -23.08 -7.62
C HIS A 740 -0.01 -23.47 -7.32
N ARG A 741 -0.45 -24.58 -7.92
CA ARG A 741 -1.81 -25.12 -7.74
C ARG A 741 -1.93 -25.91 -6.43
N ALA A 742 -1.75 -25.23 -5.29
CA ALA A 742 -2.08 -25.79 -3.98
C ALA A 742 -3.60 -25.70 -3.76
N PRO A 743 -4.20 -26.66 -3.01
CA PRO A 743 -5.56 -26.49 -2.52
C PRO A 743 -5.67 -25.21 -1.69
N LEU A 744 -6.60 -24.33 -2.06
CA LEU A 744 -6.91 -23.13 -1.29
C LEU A 744 -7.89 -23.49 -0.18
N VAL A 745 -7.73 -22.86 0.97
CA VAL A 745 -8.55 -23.11 2.16
C VAL A 745 -9.04 -21.80 2.75
N VAL A 746 -10.28 -21.81 3.23
CA VAL A 746 -10.83 -20.73 4.04
C VAL A 746 -10.35 -20.95 5.47
N VAL A 747 -9.56 -20.00 5.98
CA VAL A 747 -9.02 -20.03 7.33
C VAL A 747 -9.71 -19.08 8.30
N GLY A 748 -10.62 -18.26 7.79
CA GLY A 748 -11.38 -17.33 8.60
C GLY A 748 -12.66 -16.90 7.90
N ARG A 749 -13.68 -16.60 8.69
CA ARG A 749 -14.89 -15.97 8.19
C ARG A 749 -15.50 -15.05 9.23
N SER A 750 -16.08 -13.96 8.77
CA SER A 750 -16.87 -13.02 9.56
C SER A 750 -17.93 -12.41 8.66
N ALA A 751 -19.04 -11.98 9.25
CA ALA A 751 -20.10 -11.35 8.50
C ALA A 751 -20.85 -10.30 9.31
N GLN A 752 -21.59 -9.48 8.59
CA GLN A 752 -22.61 -8.57 9.09
C GLN A 752 -23.80 -8.61 8.15
N VAL A 753 -25.01 -8.62 8.72
CA VAL A 753 -26.26 -8.62 7.95
C VAL A 753 -27.23 -7.65 8.62
N GLY A 754 -27.87 -6.80 7.82
CA GLY A 754 -28.84 -5.83 8.30
C GLY A 754 -29.99 -6.48 9.09
N GLY A 755 -30.25 -5.98 10.29
CA GLY A 755 -31.30 -6.50 11.19
C GLY A 755 -30.98 -7.86 11.83
N VAL A 756 -29.73 -8.35 11.73
CA VAL A 756 -29.29 -9.59 12.37
C VAL A 756 -28.16 -9.28 13.36
N GLU A 757 -28.36 -9.63 14.63
CA GLU A 757 -27.33 -9.48 15.65
C GLU A 757 -26.09 -10.34 15.33
N PRO A 758 -24.87 -9.88 15.67
CA PRO A 758 -23.62 -10.59 15.34
C PRO A 758 -23.61 -12.08 15.70
N ASP A 759 -24.08 -12.43 16.90
CA ASP A 759 -24.10 -13.81 17.41
C ASP A 759 -25.20 -14.66 16.74
N GLY A 760 -26.19 -14.03 16.12
CA GLY A 760 -27.30 -14.66 15.42
C GLY A 760 -27.03 -15.01 13.95
N ILE A 761 -25.89 -14.59 13.39
CA ILE A 761 -25.59 -14.78 11.96
C ILE A 761 -25.54 -16.25 11.57
N ALA A 762 -24.98 -17.12 12.41
CA ALA A 762 -24.92 -18.55 12.14
C ALA A 762 -26.32 -19.19 12.10
N GLU A 763 -27.21 -18.78 13.01
CA GLU A 763 -28.61 -19.22 13.03
C GLU A 763 -29.37 -18.71 11.80
N TRP A 764 -29.20 -17.43 11.46
CA TRP A 764 -29.78 -16.81 10.27
C TRP A 764 -29.34 -17.52 8.99
N ALA A 765 -28.05 -17.84 8.86
CA ALA A 765 -27.53 -18.55 7.69
C ALA A 765 -28.10 -19.98 7.57
N ALA A 766 -28.36 -20.65 8.70
CA ALA A 766 -28.97 -21.98 8.71
C ALA A 766 -30.48 -21.95 8.44
N ARG A 767 -31.16 -20.85 8.78
CA ARG A 767 -32.60 -20.65 8.61
C ARG A 767 -32.91 -19.20 8.21
N PRO A 768 -32.70 -18.84 6.93
CA PRO A 768 -32.97 -17.49 6.46
C PRO A 768 -34.45 -17.16 6.69
N ARG A 769 -34.72 -16.07 7.42
CA ARG A 769 -36.09 -15.56 7.58
C ARG A 769 -36.40 -14.62 6.42
N GLY A 770 -37.63 -14.65 5.92
CA GLY A 770 -38.08 -13.65 4.95
C GLY A 770 -38.19 -12.26 5.61
N GLY A 771 -37.89 -11.21 4.85
CA GLY A 771 -37.96 -9.82 5.31
C GLY A 771 -36.85 -8.94 4.77
N ARG A 772 -36.96 -7.64 5.00
CA ARG A 772 -35.99 -6.64 4.53
C ARG A 772 -34.80 -6.55 5.48
N HIS A 773 -33.63 -7.05 5.05
CA HIS A 773 -32.39 -7.04 5.84
C HIS A 773 -31.59 -5.76 5.60
N THR A 774 -31.82 -4.70 6.39
CA THR A 774 -31.07 -3.43 6.25
C THR A 774 -30.59 -2.92 7.60
N PHE A 775 -29.62 -2.00 7.58
CA PHE A 775 -29.23 -1.25 8.77
C PHE A 775 -30.11 0.00 9.00
N GLY A 776 -31.13 0.21 8.18
CA GLY A 776 -31.98 1.40 8.23
C GLY A 776 -31.30 2.65 7.66
N PRO A 777 -31.80 3.85 8.01
CA PRO A 777 -31.29 5.12 7.49
C PRO A 777 -29.83 5.39 7.87
N HIS A 778 -29.43 4.98 9.07
CA HIS A 778 -28.10 5.19 9.63
C HIS A 778 -27.45 3.86 10.01
N TYR A 779 -26.18 3.70 9.65
CA TYR A 779 -25.42 2.51 10.03
C TYR A 779 -25.01 2.60 11.52
N PRO A 780 -25.20 1.54 12.33
CA PRO A 780 -24.87 1.54 13.75
C PRO A 780 -23.35 1.35 13.98
N SER A 781 -22.57 2.38 13.66
CA SER A 781 -21.10 2.33 13.84
C SER A 781 -20.72 2.20 15.33
N PRO A 782 -19.71 1.37 15.67
CA PRO A 782 -19.15 1.34 17.01
C PRO A 782 -18.62 2.72 17.44
N PRO A 783 -18.64 3.05 18.74
CA PRO A 783 -18.12 4.32 19.21
C PRO A 783 -16.59 4.40 19.02
N PHE A 784 -16.06 5.63 19.03
CA PHE A 784 -14.66 5.93 18.71
C PHE A 784 -13.59 5.05 19.41
N PRO A 785 -13.74 4.63 20.69
CA PRO A 785 -12.77 3.73 21.32
C PRO A 785 -12.62 2.37 20.60
N HIS A 786 -13.68 1.91 19.93
CA HIS A 786 -13.69 0.67 19.16
C HIS A 786 -13.38 0.91 17.69
N LEU A 787 -13.89 1.99 17.10
CA LEU A 787 -13.59 2.40 15.73
C LEU A 787 -12.73 3.66 15.74
N ARG A 788 -11.41 3.52 15.56
CA ARG A 788 -10.42 4.63 15.64
C ARG A 788 -10.44 5.52 14.39
N ILE A 789 -11.63 5.95 13.98
CA ILE A 789 -11.88 6.86 12.87
C ILE A 789 -12.61 8.08 13.44
N PRO A 790 -12.14 9.32 13.19
CA PRO A 790 -12.78 10.52 13.73
C PRO A 790 -14.29 10.57 13.42
N PRO A 791 -15.14 11.03 14.35
CA PRO A 791 -16.60 11.05 14.14
C PRO A 791 -17.04 11.83 12.90
N ALA A 792 -16.30 12.88 12.49
CA ALA A 792 -16.56 13.62 11.26
C ALA A 792 -16.34 12.74 10.02
N THR A 793 -15.21 12.05 9.95
CA THR A 793 -14.89 11.10 8.88
C THR A 793 -15.87 9.93 8.84
N VAL A 794 -16.30 9.40 9.99
CA VAL A 794 -17.32 8.33 10.05
C VAL A 794 -18.63 8.76 9.40
N ARG A 795 -19.08 10.00 9.60
CA ARG A 795 -20.32 10.52 8.99
C ARG A 795 -20.23 10.62 7.46
N ALA A 796 -19.03 10.85 6.93
CA ALA A 796 -18.80 10.93 5.48
C ALA A 796 -18.48 9.56 4.86
N THR A 797 -18.10 8.56 5.67
CA THR A 797 -17.71 7.22 5.22
C THR A 797 -18.94 6.35 4.96
N ASP A 798 -19.00 5.72 3.78
CA ASP A 798 -20.08 4.81 3.43
C ASP A 798 -20.09 3.58 4.33
N ARG A 799 -21.29 3.08 4.62
CA ARG A 799 -21.48 1.94 5.53
C ARG A 799 -20.73 0.70 5.07
N THR A 800 -20.58 0.46 3.77
CA THR A 800 -19.81 -0.68 3.24
C THR A 800 -18.36 -0.69 3.73
N GLN A 801 -17.72 0.48 3.76
CA GLN A 801 -16.35 0.65 4.23
C GLN A 801 -16.24 0.45 5.76
N LEU A 802 -17.29 0.76 6.52
CA LEU A 802 -17.35 0.52 7.97
C LEU A 802 -17.66 -0.94 8.31
N MET A 803 -18.55 -1.57 7.54
CA MET A 803 -18.94 -2.96 7.68
C MET A 803 -17.74 -3.89 7.51
N ILE A 804 -16.90 -3.66 6.50
CA ILE A 804 -15.73 -4.52 6.26
C ILE A 804 -14.68 -4.40 7.36
N VAL A 805 -14.48 -3.20 7.93
CA VAL A 805 -13.58 -2.99 9.08
C VAL A 805 -14.08 -3.75 10.29
N GLU A 806 -15.38 -3.70 10.57
CA GLU A 806 -15.97 -4.44 11.69
C GLU A 806 -16.01 -5.96 11.45
N CYS A 807 -16.20 -6.41 10.21
CA CYS A 807 -16.01 -7.82 9.86
C CYS A 807 -14.59 -8.30 10.18
N MET A 808 -13.57 -7.53 9.78
CA MET A 808 -12.17 -7.86 10.07
C MET A 808 -11.91 -7.94 11.56
N ARG A 809 -12.39 -6.98 12.37
CA ARG A 809 -12.22 -6.98 13.85
C ARG A 809 -12.75 -8.24 14.54
N ARG A 810 -13.68 -8.96 13.91
CA ARG A 810 -14.32 -10.16 14.45
C ARG A 810 -13.67 -11.46 13.96
N LEU A 811 -12.66 -11.39 13.11
CA LEU A 811 -11.92 -12.58 12.70
C LEU A 811 -11.13 -13.17 13.88
N ASP A 812 -10.76 -14.45 13.73
CA ASP A 812 -9.95 -15.16 14.72
C ASP A 812 -8.65 -14.37 15.00
N PRO A 813 -8.27 -14.17 16.29
CA PRO A 813 -7.03 -13.47 16.65
C PRO A 813 -5.76 -14.00 15.98
N ARG A 814 -5.72 -15.28 15.60
CA ARG A 814 -4.60 -15.87 14.84
C ARG A 814 -4.47 -15.27 13.45
N ILE A 815 -5.58 -14.95 12.80
CA ILE A 815 -5.58 -14.30 11.48
C ILE A 815 -5.09 -12.86 11.61
N HIS A 816 -5.52 -12.14 12.65
CA HIS A 816 -5.01 -10.80 12.95
C HIS A 816 -3.50 -10.80 13.18
N ASP A 817 -3.00 -11.75 13.97
CA ASP A 817 -1.58 -11.91 14.22
C ASP A 817 -0.80 -12.18 12.93
N TYR A 818 -1.29 -13.10 12.11
CA TYR A 818 -0.72 -13.41 10.80
C TYR A 818 -0.69 -12.16 9.91
N CYS A 819 -1.81 -11.45 9.75
CA CYS A 819 -1.88 -10.24 8.91
C CYS A 819 -0.89 -9.17 9.37
N ARG A 820 -0.70 -9.00 10.68
CA ARG A 820 0.26 -8.04 11.24
C ARG A 820 1.72 -8.43 10.97
N ARG A 821 2.05 -9.72 11.04
CA ARG A 821 3.40 -10.25 10.75
C ARG A 821 3.72 -10.22 9.25
N HIS A 822 2.72 -10.46 8.41
CA HIS A 822 2.84 -10.64 6.96
C HIS A 822 2.19 -9.50 6.16
N ARG A 823 2.14 -8.28 6.73
CA ARG A 823 1.46 -7.10 6.15
C ARG A 823 1.70 -6.89 4.66
N GLU A 824 2.93 -7.09 4.17
CA GLU A 824 3.28 -6.88 2.76
C GLU A 824 2.75 -8.00 1.86
N SER A 825 2.54 -9.23 2.36
CA SER A 825 2.01 -10.35 1.58
C SER A 825 0.55 -10.67 1.87
N VAL A 826 -0.18 -9.79 2.57
CA VAL A 826 -1.65 -9.89 2.71
C VAL A 826 -2.34 -9.00 1.69
N GLY A 827 -3.09 -9.61 0.79
CA GLY A 827 -3.93 -8.92 -0.19
C GLY A 827 -5.37 -8.75 0.29
N VAL A 828 -6.07 -7.75 -0.23
CA VAL A 828 -7.49 -7.50 0.00
C VAL A 828 -8.22 -7.46 -1.34
N VAL A 829 -9.21 -8.34 -1.52
CA VAL A 829 -10.01 -8.47 -2.75
C VAL A 829 -11.49 -8.37 -2.38
N VAL A 830 -12.18 -7.34 -2.87
CA VAL A 830 -13.57 -7.06 -2.49
C VAL A 830 -14.50 -7.12 -3.70
N GLY A 831 -15.52 -7.95 -3.64
CA GLY A 831 -16.66 -7.91 -4.55
C GLY A 831 -17.67 -6.87 -4.10
N HIS A 832 -17.95 -5.90 -4.96
CA HIS A 832 -18.98 -4.87 -4.77
C HIS A 832 -19.69 -4.60 -6.10
N THR A 833 -20.96 -4.22 -6.06
CA THR A 833 -21.77 -4.07 -7.28
C THR A 833 -22.36 -2.68 -7.35
N GLY A 834 -21.98 -1.94 -8.40
CA GLY A 834 -22.48 -0.60 -8.64
C GLY A 834 -22.02 0.43 -7.60
N PRO A 835 -22.74 1.55 -7.47
CA PRO A 835 -22.37 2.65 -6.58
C PRO A 835 -22.65 2.32 -5.11
N THR A 836 -21.87 2.94 -4.21
CA THR A 836 -22.21 2.93 -2.79
C THR A 836 -23.46 3.77 -2.51
N ARG A 837 -24.00 3.66 -1.30
CA ARG A 837 -25.17 4.45 -0.91
C ARG A 837 -24.82 5.94 -0.86
N ASN A 838 -23.65 6.27 -0.32
CA ASN A 838 -23.21 7.67 -0.23
C ASN A 838 -23.01 8.29 -1.62
N ALA A 839 -22.55 7.52 -2.62
CA ALA A 839 -22.43 8.01 -4.00
C ALA A 839 -23.75 8.53 -4.57
N VAL A 840 -24.82 7.76 -4.43
CA VAL A 840 -26.16 8.18 -4.88
C VAL A 840 -26.64 9.42 -4.12
N LEU A 841 -26.43 9.47 -2.80
CA LEU A 841 -26.92 10.58 -1.98
C LEU A 841 -26.15 11.88 -2.21
N TYR A 842 -24.84 11.81 -2.39
CA TYR A 842 -24.05 12.99 -2.75
C TYR A 842 -24.36 13.47 -4.17
N ALA A 843 -24.60 12.55 -5.12
CA ALA A 843 -25.11 12.93 -6.43
C ALA A 843 -26.43 13.70 -6.29
N LEU A 844 -27.43 13.17 -5.56
CA LEU A 844 -28.69 13.89 -5.31
C LEU A 844 -28.50 15.29 -4.72
N ARG A 845 -27.52 15.47 -3.81
CA ARG A 845 -27.16 16.81 -3.30
C ARG A 845 -26.60 17.71 -4.39
N ALA A 846 -25.66 17.22 -5.18
CA ALA A 846 -24.99 17.98 -6.23
C ALA A 846 -25.99 18.48 -7.30
N TYR A 847 -26.98 17.67 -7.69
CA TYR A 847 -28.02 18.08 -8.64
C TYR A 847 -29.08 19.01 -8.05
N GLY A 848 -29.05 19.29 -6.74
CA GLY A 848 -30.13 20.03 -6.07
C GLY A 848 -30.43 21.40 -6.70
N ASP A 849 -29.41 22.16 -7.09
CA ASP A 849 -29.61 23.47 -7.71
C ASP A 849 -30.04 23.36 -9.18
N GLU A 850 -29.58 22.34 -9.90
CA GLU A 850 -30.04 22.05 -11.26
C GLU A 850 -31.52 21.67 -11.29
N LEU A 851 -31.95 20.81 -10.37
CA LEU A 851 -33.35 20.44 -10.21
C LEU A 851 -34.22 21.65 -9.84
N MET A 852 -33.71 22.55 -9.00
CA MET A 852 -34.41 23.80 -8.66
C MET A 852 -34.53 24.74 -9.88
N ARG A 853 -33.47 24.86 -10.67
CA ARG A 853 -33.46 25.66 -11.91
C ARG A 853 -34.46 25.12 -12.93
N ALA A 854 -34.46 23.80 -13.14
CA ALA A 854 -35.37 23.13 -14.06
C ALA A 854 -36.82 23.21 -13.57
N ALA A 855 -37.07 23.04 -12.25
CA ALA A 855 -38.40 23.20 -11.65
C ALA A 855 -38.93 24.63 -11.79
N ALA A 856 -38.08 25.65 -11.60
CA ALA A 856 -38.46 27.06 -11.78
C ALA A 856 -38.82 27.42 -13.23
N SER A 857 -38.36 26.61 -14.20
CA SER A 857 -38.62 26.79 -15.63
C SER A 857 -39.80 25.94 -16.13
N SER A 858 -40.50 25.24 -15.24
CA SER A 858 -41.61 24.35 -15.58
C SER A 858 -42.93 25.09 -15.84
N THR A 859 -43.96 24.36 -16.26
CA THR A 859 -45.32 24.88 -16.47
C THR A 859 -46.07 25.18 -15.18
N ASP A 860 -45.73 24.51 -14.07
CA ASP A 860 -46.21 24.81 -12.72
C ASP A 860 -45.01 24.96 -11.74
N PRO A 861 -44.32 26.13 -11.79
CA PRO A 861 -43.12 26.34 -10.99
C PRO A 861 -43.35 26.28 -9.49
N GLU A 862 -44.49 26.77 -9.00
CA GLU A 862 -44.77 26.84 -7.56
C GLU A 862 -44.88 25.42 -6.97
N ALA A 863 -45.62 24.54 -7.65
CA ALA A 863 -45.80 23.18 -7.19
C ALA A 863 -44.50 22.36 -7.26
N LEU A 864 -43.76 22.44 -8.39
CA LEU A 864 -42.53 21.68 -8.58
C LEU A 864 -41.38 22.18 -7.70
N VAL A 865 -41.22 23.50 -7.52
CA VAL A 865 -40.18 24.05 -6.63
C VAL A 865 -40.43 23.63 -5.18
N ALA A 866 -41.68 23.66 -4.71
CA ALA A 866 -42.00 23.19 -3.38
C ALA A 866 -41.68 21.70 -3.19
N LEU A 867 -41.93 20.90 -4.22
CA LEU A 867 -41.67 19.46 -4.21
C LEU A 867 -40.16 19.14 -4.23
N VAL A 868 -39.38 19.80 -5.09
CA VAL A 868 -37.90 19.66 -5.13
C VAL A 868 -37.27 20.13 -3.81
N LYS A 869 -37.78 21.20 -3.21
CA LYS A 869 -37.31 21.68 -1.90
C LYS A 869 -37.52 20.63 -0.81
N GLN A 870 -38.67 19.98 -0.78
CA GLN A 870 -38.96 18.89 0.16
C GLN A 870 -37.98 17.72 -0.03
N VAL A 871 -37.74 17.30 -1.28
CA VAL A 871 -36.76 16.23 -1.56
C VAL A 871 -35.35 16.65 -1.12
N ARG A 872 -34.96 17.91 -1.35
CA ARG A 872 -33.65 18.43 -0.92
C ARG A 872 -33.51 18.38 0.61
N GLU A 873 -34.56 18.73 1.35
CA GLU A 873 -34.61 18.61 2.81
C GLU A 873 -34.44 17.14 3.25
N ASP A 874 -35.18 16.21 2.64
CA ASP A 874 -35.07 14.77 2.92
C ASP A 874 -33.66 14.21 2.63
N VAL A 875 -33.01 14.65 1.55
CA VAL A 875 -31.63 14.24 1.23
C VAL A 875 -30.65 14.82 2.25
N ASN A 876 -30.83 16.08 2.67
CA ASN A 876 -29.99 16.75 3.67
C ASN A 876 -30.06 16.07 5.05
N GLU A 877 -31.19 15.45 5.39
CA GLU A 877 -31.32 14.64 6.61
C GLU A 877 -30.61 13.28 6.51
N ARG A 878 -30.49 12.72 5.30
CA ARG A 878 -29.87 11.40 5.06
C ARG A 878 -28.36 11.45 4.92
N ILE A 879 -27.79 12.56 4.42
CA ILE A 879 -26.35 12.74 4.27
C ILE A 879 -25.93 14.19 4.50
N ALA A 880 -24.82 14.36 5.23
CA ALA A 880 -24.25 15.66 5.54
C ALA A 880 -23.72 16.37 4.29
N ALA A 881 -23.47 17.68 4.40
CA ALA A 881 -22.81 18.43 3.35
C ALA A 881 -21.40 17.84 3.05
N PRO A 882 -20.97 17.82 1.78
CA PRO A 882 -19.68 17.34 1.37
C PRO A 882 -18.50 18.00 2.11
N THR A 883 -17.55 17.19 2.55
CA THR A 883 -16.25 17.59 3.10
C THR A 883 -15.12 16.89 2.35
N GLU A 884 -13.88 17.12 2.74
CA GLU A 884 -12.72 16.38 2.22
C GLU A 884 -12.83 14.86 2.41
N ASP A 885 -13.59 14.39 3.40
CA ASP A 885 -13.79 12.96 3.66
C ASP A 885 -14.91 12.34 2.80
N SER A 886 -15.71 13.15 2.11
CA SER A 886 -16.90 12.69 1.39
C SER A 886 -16.57 11.89 0.13
N PHE A 887 -15.64 12.37 -0.70
CA PHE A 887 -15.20 11.66 -1.90
C PHE A 887 -14.56 10.30 -1.57
N PRO A 888 -13.51 10.18 -0.72
CA PRO A 888 -13.04 8.85 -0.29
C PRO A 888 -14.13 8.03 0.42
N GLY A 889 -15.07 8.70 1.07
CA GLY A 889 -16.15 8.07 1.81
C GLY A 889 -17.16 7.35 0.92
N GLU A 890 -17.34 7.74 -0.34
CA GLU A 890 -18.26 7.07 -1.26
C GLU A 890 -17.61 6.03 -2.18
N MET A 891 -16.30 6.11 -2.43
CA MET A 891 -15.69 5.32 -3.50
C MET A 891 -15.70 3.80 -3.22
N PRO A 892 -16.10 2.96 -4.18
CA PRO A 892 -16.08 1.49 -4.06
C PRO A 892 -14.69 0.87 -3.81
N ASN A 893 -13.64 1.34 -4.48
CA ASN A 893 -12.28 0.82 -4.23
C ASN A 893 -11.79 1.10 -2.81
N VAL A 894 -12.30 2.17 -2.18
CA VAL A 894 -11.92 2.53 -0.82
C VAL A 894 -12.51 1.55 0.21
N ILE A 895 -13.46 0.69 -0.15
CA ILE A 895 -13.88 -0.44 0.71
C ILE A 895 -12.67 -1.35 0.99
N ALA A 896 -11.96 -1.78 -0.07
CA ALA A 896 -10.75 -2.59 0.08
C ALA A 896 -9.60 -1.77 0.69
N ALA A 897 -9.40 -0.53 0.22
CA ALA A 897 -8.30 0.31 0.66
C ALA A 897 -8.40 0.72 2.14
N ARG A 898 -9.62 0.93 2.66
CA ARG A 898 -9.83 1.26 4.08
C ARG A 898 -9.46 0.10 4.99
N LEU A 899 -9.64 -1.13 4.53
CA LEU A 899 -9.16 -2.30 5.26
C LEU A 899 -7.63 -2.33 5.31
N CYS A 900 -6.95 -2.07 4.19
CA CYS A 900 -5.50 -1.95 4.14
C CYS A 900 -4.98 -0.81 5.03
N ASN A 901 -5.62 0.35 4.98
CA ASN A 901 -5.23 1.52 5.77
C ASN A 901 -5.40 1.30 7.28
N TYR A 902 -6.53 0.73 7.69
CA TYR A 902 -6.86 0.56 9.11
C TYR A 902 -6.01 -0.54 9.77
N PHE A 903 -5.75 -1.64 9.05
CA PHE A 903 -4.99 -2.80 9.55
C PHE A 903 -3.53 -2.83 9.08
N ASP A 904 -3.09 -1.78 8.39
CA ASP A 904 -1.71 -1.58 7.97
C ASP A 904 -1.19 -2.70 7.05
N LEU A 905 -2.01 -3.07 6.05
CA LEU A 905 -1.74 -4.09 5.04
C LEU A 905 -1.19 -3.45 3.76
N CYS A 906 -0.17 -4.06 3.17
CA CYS A 906 0.62 -3.51 2.07
C CYS A 906 0.79 -4.48 0.88
N GLY A 907 0.04 -5.59 0.86
CA GLY A 907 -0.12 -6.42 -0.33
C GLY A 907 -0.91 -5.68 -1.42
N LEU A 908 -1.66 -6.39 -2.24
CA LEU A 908 -2.55 -5.73 -3.21
C LEU A 908 -3.89 -5.34 -2.57
N SER A 909 -4.56 -4.33 -3.11
CA SER A 909 -5.92 -3.95 -2.75
C SER A 909 -6.73 -3.74 -4.02
N ILE A 910 -7.83 -4.47 -4.16
CA ILE A 910 -8.63 -4.51 -5.39
C ILE A 910 -10.12 -4.68 -5.07
N THR A 911 -10.97 -3.93 -5.79
CA THR A 911 -12.42 -4.15 -5.84
C THR A 911 -12.80 -4.67 -7.22
N VAL A 912 -13.78 -5.57 -7.30
CA VAL A 912 -14.31 -6.12 -8.56
C VAL A 912 -15.83 -6.04 -8.61
N ASP A 913 -16.38 -5.79 -9.81
CA ASP A 913 -17.82 -5.73 -10.09
C ASP A 913 -18.21 -6.77 -11.16
N GLY A 914 -18.82 -7.85 -10.70
CA GLY A 914 -19.40 -8.93 -11.51
C GLY A 914 -20.92 -8.96 -11.46
N GLY A 915 -21.58 -7.88 -11.03
CA GLY A 915 -23.02 -7.91 -10.76
C GLY A 915 -23.33 -8.82 -9.57
N ASN A 916 -24.18 -9.84 -9.77
CA ASN A 916 -24.48 -10.82 -8.70
C ASN A 916 -23.30 -11.75 -8.40
N ALA A 917 -22.29 -11.81 -9.28
CA ALA A 917 -21.12 -12.68 -9.15
C ALA A 917 -19.94 -12.01 -8.44
N SER A 918 -20.02 -10.74 -8.03
CA SER A 918 -18.87 -9.98 -7.53
C SER A 918 -18.08 -10.67 -6.41
N LEU A 919 -18.75 -11.37 -5.48
CA LEU A 919 -18.04 -12.17 -4.45
C LEU A 919 -17.30 -13.36 -5.06
N ALA A 920 -17.92 -14.08 -6.00
CA ALA A 920 -17.27 -15.21 -6.68
C ALA A 920 -16.07 -14.73 -7.51
N ASP A 921 -16.20 -13.61 -8.20
CA ASP A 921 -15.10 -12.98 -8.94
C ASP A 921 -13.99 -12.53 -8.00
N ALA A 922 -14.32 -12.03 -6.80
CA ALA A 922 -13.32 -11.70 -5.78
C ALA A 922 -12.54 -12.94 -5.32
N PHE A 923 -13.20 -14.09 -5.15
CA PHE A 923 -12.49 -15.36 -4.88
C PHE A 923 -11.61 -15.79 -6.06
N ASP A 924 -12.10 -15.68 -7.29
CA ASP A 924 -11.35 -16.08 -8.50
C ASP A 924 -10.11 -15.19 -8.72
N VAL A 925 -10.25 -13.88 -8.48
CA VAL A 925 -9.13 -12.93 -8.51
C VAL A 925 -8.12 -13.20 -7.38
N ALA A 926 -8.59 -13.42 -6.15
CA ALA A 926 -7.72 -13.76 -5.03
C ALA A 926 -6.93 -15.04 -5.26
N ALA A 927 -7.57 -16.07 -5.84
CA ALA A 927 -6.94 -17.34 -6.18
C ALA A 927 -5.75 -17.15 -7.12
N ARG A 928 -5.88 -16.31 -8.16
CA ARG A 928 -4.76 -16.00 -9.06
C ARG A 928 -3.56 -15.43 -8.31
N TYR A 929 -3.77 -14.43 -7.45
CA TYR A 929 -2.65 -13.80 -6.75
C TYR A 929 -2.00 -14.71 -5.69
N LEU A 930 -2.78 -15.63 -5.08
CA LEU A 930 -2.24 -16.69 -4.23
C LEU A 930 -1.44 -17.72 -5.03
N GLU A 931 -1.95 -18.17 -6.19
CA GLU A 931 -1.28 -19.14 -7.06
C GLU A 931 0.10 -18.64 -7.53
N PHE A 932 0.22 -17.36 -7.89
CA PHE A 932 1.50 -16.77 -8.32
C PHE A 932 2.41 -16.32 -7.16
N GLY A 933 1.95 -16.43 -5.90
CA GLY A 933 2.72 -16.08 -4.70
C GLY A 933 2.95 -14.58 -4.51
N ASP A 934 2.13 -13.72 -5.11
CA ASP A 934 2.16 -12.27 -4.87
C ASP A 934 1.71 -11.91 -3.46
N ILE A 935 0.79 -12.72 -2.94
CA ILE A 935 0.26 -12.68 -1.59
C ILE A 935 0.25 -14.11 -1.04
N GLU A 936 0.38 -14.24 0.28
CA GLU A 936 0.30 -15.52 0.99
C GLU A 936 -1.06 -15.73 1.64
N LEU A 937 -1.79 -14.64 1.90
CA LEU A 937 -3.16 -14.67 2.41
C LEU A 937 -3.98 -13.57 1.73
N ALA A 938 -5.18 -13.92 1.32
CA ALA A 938 -6.16 -13.00 0.76
C ALA A 938 -7.31 -12.80 1.76
N LEU A 939 -7.61 -11.53 2.06
CA LEU A 939 -8.86 -11.12 2.67
C LEU A 939 -9.87 -10.90 1.55
N VAL A 940 -10.76 -11.85 1.35
CA VAL A 940 -11.76 -11.86 0.27
C VAL A 940 -13.11 -11.46 0.85
N ALA A 941 -13.75 -10.42 0.31
CA ALA A 941 -15.02 -9.95 0.83
C ALA A 941 -16.09 -9.78 -0.25
N GLY A 942 -17.36 -9.87 0.15
CA GLY A 942 -18.52 -9.48 -0.64
C GLY A 942 -19.34 -8.50 0.20
N VAL A 943 -19.54 -7.29 -0.30
CA VAL A 943 -20.13 -6.21 0.49
C VAL A 943 -21.17 -5.44 -0.33
N ASN A 944 -22.39 -5.33 0.21
CA ASN A 944 -23.41 -4.42 -0.28
C ASN A 944 -24.03 -3.62 0.87
N GLY A 945 -24.09 -2.30 0.72
CA GLY A 945 -24.67 -1.39 1.72
C GLY A 945 -25.64 -0.40 1.10
N ASN A 946 -26.07 -0.65 -0.14
CA ASN A 946 -26.98 0.21 -0.86
C ASN A 946 -28.31 -0.52 -1.05
N SER A 947 -29.33 -0.09 -0.30
CA SER A 947 -30.71 -0.57 -0.40
C SER A 947 -31.67 0.53 -0.87
N LEU A 948 -31.12 1.58 -1.50
CA LEU A 948 -31.92 2.66 -2.10
C LEU A 948 -32.77 2.11 -3.25
N GLU A 949 -33.89 2.79 -3.51
CA GLU A 949 -34.89 2.36 -4.47
C GLU A 949 -34.34 2.39 -5.91
N CYS A 950 -33.45 3.34 -6.22
CA CYS A 950 -32.77 3.38 -7.52
C CYS A 950 -32.02 2.08 -7.84
N LEU A 951 -31.23 1.56 -6.90
CA LEU A 951 -30.47 0.34 -7.11
C LEU A 951 -31.40 -0.88 -7.15
N ARG A 952 -32.46 -0.88 -6.33
CA ARG A 952 -33.50 -1.92 -6.37
C ARG A 952 -34.14 -2.03 -7.75
N ARG A 953 -34.46 -0.90 -8.38
CA ARG A 953 -35.00 -0.87 -9.75
C ARG A 953 -34.00 -1.37 -10.78
N LEU A 954 -32.74 -0.95 -10.70
CA LEU A 954 -31.71 -1.41 -11.65
C LEU A 954 -31.37 -2.90 -11.54
N LEU A 955 -31.66 -3.51 -10.38
CA LEU A 955 -31.46 -4.93 -10.14
C LEU A 955 -32.75 -5.74 -10.21
N SER A 956 -33.91 -5.14 -10.55
CA SER A 956 -35.22 -5.80 -10.47
C SER A 956 -35.30 -7.11 -11.25
N ASP A 957 -34.77 -7.11 -12.46
CA ASP A 957 -34.81 -8.27 -13.37
C ASP A 957 -33.84 -9.37 -12.94
N ARG A 958 -33.02 -9.08 -11.93
CA ARG A 958 -32.03 -10.00 -11.34
C ARG A 958 -32.39 -10.43 -9.93
N LEU A 959 -33.49 -9.91 -9.37
CA LEU A 959 -34.04 -10.38 -8.12
C LEU A 959 -34.68 -11.77 -8.36
N PRO A 960 -34.53 -12.71 -7.42
CA PRO A 960 -34.99 -14.08 -7.62
C PRO A 960 -36.50 -14.17 -7.87
N HIS A 961 -37.30 -13.28 -7.25
CA HIS A 961 -38.75 -13.17 -7.43
C HIS A 961 -39.19 -11.70 -7.30
N ALA A 962 -40.38 -11.36 -7.80
CA ALA A 962 -40.89 -9.98 -7.83
C ALA A 962 -41.05 -9.32 -6.44
N ASP A 963 -41.25 -10.13 -5.39
CA ASP A 963 -41.39 -9.67 -3.99
C ASP A 963 -40.06 -9.66 -3.22
N ALA A 964 -38.94 -10.05 -3.85
CA ALA A 964 -37.63 -10.01 -3.21
C ALA A 964 -37.14 -8.56 -3.06
N ASP A 965 -36.38 -8.29 -2.01
CA ASP A 965 -35.79 -6.96 -1.74
C ASP A 965 -34.28 -7.06 -1.58
N ILE A 966 -33.58 -5.94 -1.74
CA ILE A 966 -32.13 -5.86 -1.56
C ILE A 966 -31.79 -5.88 -0.07
N GLY A 967 -30.95 -6.83 0.31
CA GLY A 967 -30.31 -6.87 1.63
C GLY A 967 -28.99 -6.09 1.69
N GLU A 968 -28.67 -5.58 2.86
CA GLU A 968 -27.38 -4.99 3.20
C GLU A 968 -26.56 -5.96 4.06
N GLY A 969 -25.30 -6.16 3.72
CA GLY A 969 -24.41 -7.05 4.44
C GLY A 969 -22.97 -7.05 3.92
N ALA A 970 -22.07 -7.56 4.76
CA ALA A 970 -20.68 -7.81 4.42
C ALA A 970 -20.32 -9.23 4.84
N PHE A 971 -19.63 -9.96 3.97
CA PHE A 971 -19.07 -11.28 4.25
C PHE A 971 -17.58 -11.20 3.95
N LEU A 972 -16.75 -11.47 4.95
CA LEU A 972 -15.29 -11.42 4.85
C LEU A 972 -14.72 -12.80 5.15
N PHE A 973 -13.83 -13.27 4.28
CA PHE A 973 -13.14 -14.54 4.37
C PHE A 973 -11.63 -14.30 4.37
N ALA A 974 -10.90 -15.08 5.16
CA ALA A 974 -9.45 -15.19 5.04
C ALA A 974 -9.13 -16.48 4.28
N VAL A 975 -8.41 -16.37 3.18
CA VAL A 975 -8.10 -17.47 2.26
C VAL A 975 -6.60 -17.58 2.07
N THR A 976 -6.06 -18.78 2.14
CA THR A 976 -4.64 -19.06 1.90
C THR A 976 -4.50 -20.47 1.31
N ASP A 977 -3.31 -20.87 0.89
CA ASP A 977 -3.06 -22.25 0.53
C ASP A 977 -3.00 -23.16 1.77
N ARG A 978 -3.34 -24.45 1.60
CA ARG A 978 -3.35 -25.42 2.70
C ARG A 978 -2.02 -25.52 3.43
N HIS A 979 -0.90 -25.49 2.69
CA HIS A 979 0.42 -25.63 3.28
C HIS A 979 0.75 -24.46 4.21
N THR A 980 0.42 -23.23 3.80
CA THR A 980 0.54 -22.02 4.62
C THR A 980 -0.39 -22.10 5.84
N ALA A 981 -1.64 -22.55 5.68
CA ALA A 981 -2.56 -22.72 6.81
C ALA A 981 -2.01 -23.69 7.87
N GLU A 982 -1.49 -24.85 7.44
CA GLU A 982 -0.90 -25.86 8.32
C GLU A 982 0.40 -25.37 8.98
N ARG A 983 1.28 -24.71 8.21
CA ARG A 983 2.55 -24.15 8.70
C ARG A 983 2.35 -23.08 9.77
N GLU A 984 1.35 -22.23 9.59
CA GLU A 984 1.04 -21.10 10.47
C GLU A 984 0.01 -21.44 11.55
N ASN A 985 -0.45 -22.70 11.61
CA ASN A 985 -1.46 -23.18 12.55
C ASN A 985 -2.77 -22.35 12.50
N LEU A 986 -3.15 -21.93 11.29
CA LEU A 986 -4.41 -21.26 11.02
C LEU A 986 -5.53 -22.33 10.96
N PRO A 987 -6.73 -22.04 11.50
CA PRO A 987 -7.81 -23.02 11.46
C PRO A 987 -8.23 -23.24 10.01
N ILE A 988 -8.48 -24.48 9.60
CA ILE A 988 -9.02 -24.78 8.27
C ILE A 988 -10.52 -24.98 8.42
N LEU A 989 -11.30 -24.03 7.90
CA LEU A 989 -12.77 -24.03 8.01
C LEU A 989 -13.43 -24.74 6.82
N ALA A 990 -12.85 -24.58 5.62
CA ALA A 990 -13.30 -25.22 4.39
C ALA A 990 -12.16 -25.29 3.38
N GLU A 991 -12.22 -26.24 2.47
CA GLU A 991 -11.40 -26.30 1.27
C GLU A 991 -12.18 -25.71 0.10
N LEU A 992 -11.53 -24.90 -0.73
CA LEU A 992 -12.10 -24.37 -1.95
C LEU A 992 -11.80 -25.37 -3.07
N GLU A 993 -12.84 -26.04 -3.59
CA GLU A 993 -12.73 -26.75 -4.86
C GLU A 993 -12.41 -25.73 -5.97
N GLN A 994 -11.78 -26.17 -7.07
CA GLN A 994 -11.42 -25.28 -8.19
C GLN A 994 -12.63 -24.43 -8.59
N ILE A 995 -12.51 -23.11 -8.35
CA ILE A 995 -13.46 -22.11 -8.79
C ILE A 995 -13.38 -22.12 -10.33
N ARG A 996 -14.39 -22.71 -11.00
CA ARG A 996 -14.43 -22.85 -12.46
C ARG A 996 -14.98 -21.59 -13.12
#